data_AF-A0A7R9U5F4-F1
#
_entry.id   AF-A0A7R9U5F4-F1
#
_cell.length_a   1.000
_cell.length_b   1.000
_cell.length_c   1.000
_cell.angle_alpha   90.00
_cell.angle_beta   90.00
_cell.angle_gamma   90.00
#
_symmetry.space_group_name_H-M   'P 1'
#
loop_
_entity.id
_entity.type
_entity.pdbx_description
1 polymer ?
#
loop_
_entity_poly.entity_id
_entity_poly.type
_entity_poly.pdbx_seq_one_letter_code
_entity_poly.pdbx_strand_id
1 'polypeptide(L)'
;MDAKNEGANVDGRSAPTLYNALFVGHINNDVGSVSTDDQTSAILRLREGTGGTFGNLIITNVGSSGLFQNDCAGETFTQSLSDVTSNDFLFFSPNNIIFTNGASGVVQVDAQGSCATKNPQFTALDQDPELVQIVRDPSEATLFYDPRPLPGGNAFTAIDDYPEGNTFLDQVNYKGAFSSTDNWLVGLSWLDENARTPANVDGDIVYVTGDVLFDTTWRNDNTYLLTTQVFVQGGAVLTIEAGTTILAYRDDGAGRAPAVIVERGARIEAAGTAAQPITFSSAVSSQNLPATGLWGGLILLGRSVVHGLEAPFQARVEGVDGHFYGGLETNDNSGTLQYVRVWYGGSVIGEDNEINGITFAGVGSGTTVDHIEVAFNLDDGVEFFGGTVDAKYISVLFCGDDGIDTDKGYQGRMQFVYVMTGVSGNHGAEMDGNGAGSSPRSFPQVYNALFVGNEQGFTGSVSTDSTDRAILRLREGTGGMFGNMILVNIDDAGILQNDCSNEVRTQDLSSVSASVLSSRDYLFVSPNTIMDGRGSTYSIEVGCEGLSQARDVDPGLRLMPTDAGEDTAFFDPTTPPSTGTGVATPAFSVVDQVPDDDFFEQRDYMGAFGDSDVWIAGWSLLAESNQIASVDGGGGGGGGDDDDNDDLVIGLAVGLTLFFVILCIMALYSFCRIKQYKAQYENLQLSYDKEQAQPDLEGGV
;
A
#
# COMPACT_ATOMS: atom_id res chain seq x y z
N MET A 1 36.50 12.45 9.98
CA MET A 1 36.99 11.81 11.23
C MET A 1 37.95 12.77 11.88
N ASP A 2 37.82 13.05 13.18
CA ASP A 2 38.64 14.06 13.87
C ASP A 2 39.58 13.39 14.88
N ALA A 3 40.88 13.46 14.63
CA ALA A 3 41.89 13.05 15.60
C ALA A 3 42.22 14.28 16.45
N LYS A 4 41.46 14.50 17.53
CA LYS A 4 41.76 15.59 18.47
C LYS A 4 43.19 15.45 18.97
N ASN A 5 44.02 16.36 18.50
CA ASN A 5 45.47 16.33 18.64
C ASN A 5 45.86 16.74 20.07
N GLU A 6 45.80 15.80 21.01
CA GLU A 6 46.39 15.98 22.34
C GLU A 6 47.91 15.82 22.27
N GLY A 7 48.59 16.86 21.81
CA GLY A 7 50.02 17.03 21.99
C GLY A 7 50.88 16.25 21.00
N ALA A 8 51.77 16.98 20.33
CA ALA A 8 52.81 16.41 19.50
C ALA A 8 53.60 15.34 20.28
N ASN A 9 53.63 14.13 19.70
CA ASN A 9 54.57 13.02 19.91
C ASN A 9 54.05 11.75 20.63
N VAL A 10 53.20 10.94 19.95
CA VAL A 10 53.23 9.47 20.04
C VAL A 10 52.63 8.81 18.78
N ASP A 11 53.28 7.76 18.28
CA ASP A 11 53.05 6.81 17.17
C ASP A 11 51.61 6.34 16.79
N GLY A 12 50.56 7.15 16.89
CA GLY A 12 49.19 6.72 16.59
C GLY A 12 48.40 7.70 15.73
N ARG A 13 48.54 7.62 14.40
CA ARG A 13 47.57 8.22 13.47
C ARG A 13 46.28 7.39 13.48
N SER A 14 45.15 8.01 13.16
CA SER A 14 43.95 7.23 12.83
C SER A 14 44.20 6.56 11.48
N ALA A 15 44.20 5.23 11.43
CA ALA A 15 44.41 4.47 10.20
C ALA A 15 43.22 3.53 9.95
N PRO A 16 42.01 4.08 9.75
CA PRO A 16 40.83 3.26 9.45
C PRO A 16 41.03 2.49 8.15
N THR A 17 40.47 1.28 8.10
CA THR A 17 40.27 0.53 6.87
C THR A 17 38.77 0.58 6.59
N LEU A 18 38.36 1.38 5.61
CA LEU A 18 36.96 1.58 5.24
C LEU A 18 36.75 1.07 3.82
N TYR A 19 35.93 0.04 3.69
CA TYR A 19 35.50 -0.52 2.42
C TYR A 19 33.98 -0.65 2.39
N ASN A 20 33.40 -0.60 1.18
CA ASN A 20 31.98 -0.83 0.94
C ASN A 20 31.08 0.09 1.79
N ALA A 21 31.28 1.42 1.67
CA ALA A 21 30.47 2.39 2.40
C ALA A 21 29.74 3.33 1.44
N LEU A 22 28.49 3.64 1.79
CA LEU A 22 27.68 4.65 1.12
C LEU A 22 27.60 5.91 1.99
N PHE A 23 27.94 7.05 1.42
CA PHE A 23 27.72 8.36 2.00
C PHE A 23 26.74 9.15 1.14
N VAL A 24 25.66 9.61 1.75
CA VAL A 24 24.63 10.40 1.07
C VAL A 24 24.55 11.77 1.73
N GLY A 25 24.80 12.80 0.92
CA GLY A 25 24.74 14.20 1.36
C GLY A 25 23.39 14.86 1.11
N HIS A 26 23.40 16.19 1.21
CA HIS A 26 22.29 17.09 0.91
C HIS A 26 22.83 18.19 -0.01
N ILE A 27 22.16 18.48 -1.12
CA ILE A 27 22.74 19.28 -2.21
C ILE A 27 22.62 20.78 -1.94
N ASN A 28 21.67 21.20 -1.10
CA ASN A 28 21.46 22.64 -0.83
C ASN A 28 22.60 23.32 -0.05
N ASN A 29 23.64 22.58 0.36
CA ASN A 29 24.80 23.08 1.11
C ASN A 29 24.47 23.83 2.41
N ASP A 30 23.21 23.77 2.86
CA ASP A 30 22.76 24.32 4.13
C ASP A 30 23.16 23.37 5.25
N VAL A 31 24.42 23.45 5.64
CA VAL A 31 24.94 22.74 6.80
C VAL A 31 24.52 23.53 8.04
N GLY A 32 23.43 23.11 8.69
CA GLY A 32 23.07 23.50 10.07
C GLY A 32 24.08 23.00 11.12
N SER A 33 25.37 22.94 10.76
CA SER A 33 26.44 22.41 11.58
C SER A 33 26.61 23.26 12.83
N VAL A 34 26.56 22.61 13.99
CA VAL A 34 26.91 23.22 15.28
C VAL A 34 28.43 23.31 15.48
N SER A 35 29.23 22.90 14.48
CA SER A 35 30.70 22.98 14.57
C SER A 35 31.16 24.43 14.56
N THR A 36 32.03 24.76 15.51
CA THR A 36 32.57 26.12 15.67
C THR A 36 33.94 26.31 15.00
N ASP A 37 34.57 25.22 14.56
CA ASP A 37 35.95 25.22 14.08
C ASP A 37 36.05 25.26 12.54
N ASP A 38 35.03 24.82 11.80
CA ASP A 38 34.95 24.93 10.35
C ASP A 38 33.52 24.62 9.83
N GLN A 39 33.05 25.42 8.86
CA GLN A 39 31.74 25.30 8.21
C GLN A 39 31.85 24.96 6.72
N THR A 40 33.04 24.58 6.24
CA THR A 40 33.24 24.21 4.83
C THR A 40 32.46 22.95 4.50
N SER A 41 31.50 23.06 3.58
CA SER A 41 30.64 21.96 3.16
C SER A 41 31.45 20.89 2.41
N ALA A 42 31.40 19.66 2.89
CA ALA A 42 31.87 18.45 2.19
C ALA A 42 31.21 17.21 2.80
N ILE A 43 31.02 16.14 2.02
CA ILE A 43 30.44 14.90 2.55
C ILE A 43 31.48 14.11 3.37
N LEU A 44 32.61 13.78 2.74
CA LEU A 44 33.74 13.16 3.42
C LEU A 44 34.83 14.21 3.61
N ARG A 45 35.21 14.40 4.87
CA ARG A 45 36.31 15.29 5.23
C ARG A 45 37.43 14.53 5.91
N LEU A 46 38.62 14.70 5.33
CA LEU A 46 39.88 14.20 5.87
C LEU A 46 40.64 15.40 6.46
N ARG A 47 41.36 15.14 7.55
CA ARG A 47 42.06 16.15 8.36
C ARG A 47 43.44 15.63 8.77
N GLU A 48 44.21 16.47 9.44
CA GLU A 48 45.56 16.18 9.88
C GLU A 48 45.62 14.87 10.68
N GLY A 49 46.59 14.01 10.37
CA GLY A 49 46.76 12.74 11.08
C GLY A 49 45.80 11.61 10.63
N THR A 50 44.96 11.84 9.61
CA THR A 50 44.17 10.77 8.99
C THR A 50 45.01 9.98 7.99
N GLY A 51 45.24 8.70 8.28
CA GLY A 51 45.81 7.70 7.37
C GLY A 51 44.80 6.61 7.02
N GLY A 52 45.29 5.43 6.62
CA GLY A 52 44.46 4.25 6.38
C GLY A 52 44.07 4.04 4.92
N THR A 53 43.06 3.19 4.69
CA THR A 53 42.63 2.74 3.36
C THR A 53 41.14 2.97 3.15
N PHE A 54 40.78 3.52 1.99
CA PHE A 54 39.43 3.88 1.61
C PHE A 54 39.13 3.35 0.19
N GLY A 55 38.40 2.25 0.08
CA GLY A 55 38.10 1.58 -1.20
C GLY A 55 36.62 1.21 -1.34
N ASN A 56 36.16 0.98 -2.57
CA ASN A 56 34.77 0.64 -2.88
C ASN A 56 33.70 1.55 -2.24
N LEU A 57 33.98 2.84 -2.12
CA LEU A 57 33.05 3.83 -1.58
C LEU A 57 32.10 4.34 -2.66
N ILE A 58 30.88 4.69 -2.25
CA ILE A 58 29.95 5.53 -3.01
C ILE A 58 29.69 6.79 -2.20
N ILE A 59 29.91 7.96 -2.80
CA ILE A 59 29.55 9.26 -2.26
C ILE A 59 28.59 9.92 -3.26
N THR A 60 27.38 10.24 -2.84
CA THR A 60 26.35 10.85 -3.70
C THR A 60 25.67 12.03 -3.00
N ASN A 61 24.84 12.77 -3.76
CA ASN A 61 24.18 14.01 -3.32
C ASN A 61 25.20 15.07 -2.89
N VAL A 62 26.26 15.23 -3.69
CA VAL A 62 27.34 16.19 -3.43
C VAL A 62 26.86 17.60 -3.78
N GLY A 63 26.62 18.43 -2.76
CA GLY A 63 26.29 19.85 -2.97
C GLY A 63 27.50 20.74 -3.27
N SER A 64 28.65 20.44 -2.67
CA SER A 64 29.89 21.21 -2.80
C SER A 64 31.05 20.30 -3.19
N SER A 65 31.52 19.47 -2.27
CA SER A 65 32.68 18.60 -2.44
C SER A 65 32.40 17.22 -1.88
N GLY A 66 32.66 16.18 -2.67
CA GLY A 66 32.47 14.81 -2.22
C GLY A 66 33.51 14.43 -1.18
N LEU A 67 34.78 14.64 -1.53
CA LEU A 67 35.92 14.55 -0.61
C LEU A 67 36.57 15.93 -0.46
N PHE A 68 36.76 16.39 0.77
CA PHE A 68 37.55 17.59 1.09
C PHE A 68 38.71 17.25 2.04
N GLN A 69 39.93 17.55 1.62
CA GLN A 69 41.14 17.41 2.42
C GLN A 69 41.69 18.79 2.77
N ASN A 70 41.53 19.19 4.03
CA ASN A 70 41.76 20.58 4.43
C ASN A 70 42.92 20.80 5.40
N ASP A 71 43.49 19.72 5.96
CA ASP A 71 44.74 19.78 6.71
C ASP A 71 45.57 18.50 6.46
N CYS A 72 46.82 18.68 6.05
CA CYS A 72 47.72 17.64 5.60
C CYS A 72 48.93 17.56 6.52
N ALA A 73 49.33 16.36 6.94
CA ALA A 73 50.52 16.17 7.77
C ALA A 73 51.64 15.41 7.03
N GLY A 74 52.39 14.56 7.74
CA GLY A 74 53.54 13.84 7.20
C GLY A 74 53.22 12.62 6.34
N GLU A 75 51.94 12.27 6.20
CA GLU A 75 51.47 11.04 5.56
C GLU A 75 51.81 10.97 4.08
N THR A 76 51.98 9.74 3.59
CA THR A 76 52.11 9.45 2.17
C THR A 76 50.70 9.32 1.56
N PHE A 77 50.34 10.26 0.69
CA PHE A 77 49.10 10.17 -0.08
C PHE A 77 49.31 9.25 -1.29
N THR A 78 48.47 8.22 -1.45
CA THR A 78 48.60 7.28 -2.57
C THR A 78 47.24 6.78 -3.08
N GLN A 79 47.20 6.42 -4.36
CA GLN A 79 46.08 5.71 -4.99
C GLN A 79 46.49 4.30 -5.43
N SER A 80 47.69 3.85 -5.04
CA SER A 80 48.19 2.50 -5.27
C SER A 80 48.75 1.92 -3.98
N LEU A 81 48.18 0.79 -3.53
CA LEU A 81 48.66 0.09 -2.33
C LEU A 81 50.07 -0.48 -2.52
N SER A 82 50.54 -0.68 -3.77
CA SER A 82 51.92 -1.10 -4.04
C SER A 82 52.97 -0.08 -3.60
N ASP A 83 52.56 1.18 -3.47
CA ASP A 83 53.47 2.30 -3.17
C ASP A 83 53.61 2.51 -1.66
N VAL A 84 52.84 1.75 -0.86
CA VAL A 84 52.86 1.80 0.60
C VAL A 84 54.09 1.07 1.11
N THR A 85 55.03 1.84 1.68
CA THR A 85 56.29 1.33 2.24
C THR A 85 56.38 1.47 3.76
N SER A 86 55.37 2.06 4.38
CA SER A 86 55.24 2.25 5.83
C SER A 86 53.76 2.34 6.21
N ASN A 87 53.45 2.26 7.51
CA ASN A 87 52.07 2.45 8.00
C ASN A 87 51.63 3.92 8.02
N ASP A 88 52.48 4.85 7.55
CA ASP A 88 52.18 6.29 7.50
C ASP A 88 51.71 6.72 6.10
N PHE A 89 50.50 6.28 5.75
CA PHE A 89 49.89 6.56 4.45
C PHE A 89 48.39 6.83 4.55
N LEU A 90 47.87 7.55 3.56
CA LEU A 90 46.46 7.71 3.28
C LEU A 90 46.20 7.20 1.85
N PHE A 91 45.57 6.04 1.75
CA PHE A 91 45.15 5.46 0.48
C PHE A 91 43.69 5.80 0.22
N PHE A 92 43.44 6.46 -0.91
CA PHE A 92 42.08 6.69 -1.40
C PHE A 92 41.98 6.12 -2.81
N SER A 93 41.18 5.07 -2.98
CA SER A 93 41.06 4.36 -4.25
C SER A 93 40.57 5.28 -5.36
N PRO A 94 41.17 5.21 -6.57
CA PRO A 94 40.66 5.91 -7.74
C PRO A 94 39.36 5.28 -8.27
N ASN A 95 39.04 4.06 -7.82
CA ASN A 95 37.82 3.36 -8.20
C ASN A 95 36.61 3.80 -7.37
N ASN A 96 36.77 4.53 -6.27
CA ASN A 96 35.63 5.05 -5.52
C ASN A 96 34.70 5.87 -6.43
N ILE A 97 33.39 5.78 -6.22
CA ILE A 97 32.41 6.62 -6.92
C ILE A 97 32.14 7.86 -6.06
N ILE A 98 32.32 9.04 -6.63
CA ILE A 98 31.88 10.31 -6.07
C ILE A 98 31.04 11.02 -7.12
N PHE A 99 29.73 10.88 -7.01
CA PHE A 99 28.79 11.42 -7.98
C PHE A 99 28.44 12.87 -7.64
N THR A 100 28.90 13.79 -8.48
CA THR A 100 28.71 15.22 -8.27
C THR A 100 27.45 15.77 -8.93
N ASN A 101 26.89 15.06 -9.90
CA ASN A 101 25.77 15.51 -10.73
C ASN A 101 25.94 16.97 -11.23
N GLY A 102 27.16 17.35 -11.60
CA GLY A 102 27.51 18.69 -12.09
C GLY A 102 27.92 19.71 -11.00
N ALA A 103 28.01 19.32 -9.73
CA ALA A 103 28.56 20.16 -8.66
C ALA A 103 30.10 20.32 -8.75
N SER A 104 30.63 21.33 -8.07
CA SER A 104 32.04 21.72 -8.17
C SER A 104 32.96 20.86 -7.29
N GLY A 105 33.47 19.74 -7.81
CA GLY A 105 34.65 19.09 -7.24
C GLY A 105 34.41 17.74 -6.60
N VAL A 106 34.76 16.70 -7.34
CA VAL A 106 34.87 15.29 -6.91
C VAL A 106 35.75 15.18 -5.67
N VAL A 107 36.96 15.74 -5.77
CA VAL A 107 37.93 15.88 -4.70
C VAL A 107 38.37 17.34 -4.66
N GLN A 108 38.35 17.93 -3.47
CA GLN A 108 38.90 19.25 -3.21
C GLN A 108 40.00 19.16 -2.15
N VAL A 109 41.03 19.96 -2.33
CA VAL A 109 42.15 20.08 -1.40
C VAL A 109 42.27 21.55 -1.04
N ASP A 110 42.39 21.86 0.24
CA ASP A 110 42.63 23.24 0.66
C ASP A 110 43.94 23.74 0.02
N ALA A 111 43.81 24.78 -0.80
CA ALA A 111 44.92 25.43 -1.48
C ALA A 111 45.69 26.38 -0.55
N GLN A 112 45.27 26.50 0.72
CA GLN A 112 45.94 27.22 1.79
C GLN A 112 46.50 26.22 2.84
N GLY A 113 47.28 26.73 3.80
CA GLY A 113 47.78 25.93 4.91
C GLY A 113 48.79 24.83 4.55
N SER A 114 48.75 23.74 5.31
CA SER A 114 49.68 22.60 5.22
C SER A 114 49.52 21.80 3.91
N CYS A 115 48.29 21.72 3.39
CA CYS A 115 47.96 21.01 2.16
C CYS A 115 48.51 21.66 0.89
N ALA A 116 48.67 23.00 0.86
CA ALA A 116 49.21 23.72 -0.30
C ALA A 116 50.60 23.22 -0.75
N THR A 117 51.43 22.74 0.20
CA THR A 117 52.77 22.22 -0.09
C THR A 117 52.80 20.71 -0.37
N LYS A 118 51.84 19.97 0.19
CA LYS A 118 51.74 18.50 0.07
C LYS A 118 50.98 18.08 -1.18
N ASN A 119 50.00 18.87 -1.60
CA ASN A 119 49.21 18.74 -2.82
C ASN A 119 48.76 17.30 -3.12
N PRO A 120 48.00 16.63 -2.23
CA PRO A 120 47.43 15.31 -2.52
C PRO A 120 46.66 15.33 -3.84
N GLN A 121 46.90 14.33 -4.70
CA GLN A 121 46.26 14.19 -6.01
C GLN A 121 45.35 12.97 -6.01
N PHE A 122 44.26 13.02 -5.24
CA PHE A 122 43.25 11.96 -5.30
C PHE A 122 42.30 12.19 -6.47
N THR A 123 41.98 11.11 -7.16
CA THR A 123 40.91 11.03 -8.16
C THR A 123 39.85 10.04 -7.70
N ALA A 124 38.65 10.13 -8.28
CA ALA A 124 37.57 9.18 -8.10
C ALA A 124 36.72 9.16 -9.39
N LEU A 125 35.90 8.13 -9.54
CA LEU A 125 34.93 8.03 -10.62
C LEU A 125 33.77 9.01 -10.37
N ASP A 126 33.61 10.01 -11.24
CA ASP A 126 32.44 10.89 -11.23
C ASP A 126 31.40 10.37 -12.22
N GLN A 127 30.61 9.41 -11.75
CA GLN A 127 29.55 8.77 -12.51
C GLN A 127 28.40 8.45 -11.58
N ASP A 128 27.19 8.36 -12.12
CA ASP A 128 26.02 7.95 -11.35
C ASP A 128 26.23 6.53 -10.80
N PRO A 129 26.13 6.29 -9.48
CA PRO A 129 26.22 4.96 -8.91
C PRO A 129 25.06 4.04 -9.31
N GLU A 130 23.99 4.58 -9.91
CA GLU A 130 22.79 3.87 -10.33
C GLU A 130 22.11 3.17 -9.15
N LEU A 131 21.94 3.92 -8.04
CA LEU A 131 21.16 3.49 -6.88
C LEU A 131 19.67 3.56 -7.20
N VAL A 132 18.89 2.63 -6.65
CA VAL A 132 17.47 2.47 -6.99
C VAL A 132 16.66 3.72 -6.70
N GLN A 133 16.71 4.24 -5.46
CA GLN A 133 15.97 5.44 -5.10
C GLN A 133 16.67 6.24 -4.00
N ILE A 134 17.38 7.28 -4.42
CA ILE A 134 18.01 8.26 -3.55
C ILE A 134 17.39 9.63 -3.86
N VAL A 135 16.65 10.18 -2.90
CA VAL A 135 16.13 11.54 -3.01
C VAL A 135 17.29 12.52 -2.98
N ARG A 136 17.23 13.55 -3.84
CA ARG A 136 18.29 14.54 -4.04
C ARG A 136 18.66 15.31 -2.76
N ASP A 137 17.66 15.66 -1.98
CA ASP A 137 17.78 16.44 -0.75
C ASP A 137 17.08 15.69 0.39
N PRO A 138 17.72 14.62 0.91
CA PRO A 138 17.10 13.80 1.93
C PRO A 138 17.02 14.57 3.24
N SER A 139 15.90 14.40 3.94
CA SER A 139 15.65 14.96 5.28
C SER A 139 14.85 13.96 6.11
N GLU A 140 14.59 14.29 7.37
CA GLU A 140 13.65 13.54 8.21
C GLU A 140 12.22 13.50 7.67
N ALA A 141 11.89 14.30 6.64
CA ALA A 141 10.60 14.27 5.94
C ALA A 141 10.60 13.36 4.70
N THR A 142 11.75 12.81 4.27
CA THR A 142 11.82 11.92 3.10
C THR A 142 10.96 10.68 3.32
N LEU A 143 9.96 10.48 2.46
CA LEU A 143 8.94 9.45 2.63
C LEU A 143 9.44 8.04 2.36
N PHE A 144 10.33 7.87 1.39
CA PHE A 144 10.80 6.55 0.97
C PHE A 144 12.21 6.57 0.38
N TYR A 145 12.98 5.52 0.65
CA TYR A 145 14.41 5.45 0.35
C TYR A 145 14.86 4.00 0.06
N ASP A 146 15.57 3.81 -1.06
CA ASP A 146 16.21 2.55 -1.39
C ASP A 146 17.67 2.77 -1.81
N PRO A 147 18.63 2.46 -0.92
CA PRO A 147 20.05 2.66 -1.19
C PRO A 147 20.71 1.52 -1.97
N ARG A 148 19.97 0.48 -2.38
CA ARG A 148 20.55 -0.63 -3.15
C ARG A 148 20.97 -0.15 -4.53
N PRO A 149 22.09 -0.66 -5.09
CA PRO A 149 22.45 -0.42 -6.48
C PRO A 149 21.64 -1.29 -7.44
N LEU A 150 21.31 -0.75 -8.62
CA LEU A 150 20.69 -1.50 -9.71
C LEU A 150 21.62 -2.62 -10.19
N PRO A 151 21.13 -3.88 -10.34
CA PRO A 151 21.93 -5.00 -10.81
C PRO A 151 22.71 -4.71 -12.10
N GLY A 152 24.03 -4.96 -12.07
CA GLY A 152 24.90 -4.76 -13.24
C GLY A 152 25.27 -3.31 -13.53
N GLY A 153 24.79 -2.36 -12.71
CA GLY A 153 25.10 -0.95 -12.85
C GLY A 153 26.53 -0.56 -12.44
N ASN A 154 26.81 0.74 -12.44
CA ASN A 154 28.14 1.30 -12.20
C ASN A 154 28.77 0.90 -10.87
N ALA A 155 27.96 0.65 -9.84
CA ALA A 155 28.41 0.15 -8.53
C ALA A 155 29.10 -1.24 -8.59
N PHE A 156 28.87 -2.04 -9.63
CA PHE A 156 29.42 -3.40 -9.79
C PHE A 156 30.72 -3.44 -10.62
N THR A 157 31.23 -2.29 -11.05
CA THR A 157 32.41 -2.19 -11.92
C THR A 157 33.65 -1.79 -11.14
N ALA A 158 34.86 -2.16 -11.60
CA ALA A 158 36.15 -1.74 -11.02
C ALA A 158 36.28 -1.94 -9.49
N ILE A 159 35.83 -3.08 -8.95
CA ILE A 159 35.85 -3.38 -7.51
C ILE A 159 37.29 -3.56 -7.00
N ASP A 160 37.64 -2.87 -5.92
CA ASP A 160 38.92 -3.03 -5.23
C ASP A 160 38.98 -4.34 -4.44
N ASP A 161 40.12 -5.01 -4.50
CA ASP A 161 40.47 -6.09 -3.59
C ASP A 161 40.73 -5.55 -2.18
N TYR A 162 40.44 -6.35 -1.17
CA TYR A 162 40.67 -5.98 0.22
C TYR A 162 42.10 -6.22 0.67
N PRO A 163 42.53 -5.57 1.76
CA PRO A 163 43.86 -5.80 2.32
C PRO A 163 44.12 -7.28 2.59
N GLU A 164 45.31 -7.75 2.21
CA GLU A 164 45.74 -9.14 2.38
C GLU A 164 45.67 -9.56 3.87
N GLY A 165 45.09 -10.73 4.13
CA GLY A 165 44.97 -11.26 5.48
C GLY A 165 43.86 -10.63 6.34
N ASN A 166 43.02 -9.76 5.76
CA ASN A 166 41.79 -9.33 6.42
C ASN A 166 40.86 -10.52 6.71
N THR A 167 40.35 -10.60 7.94
CA THR A 167 39.35 -11.59 8.36
C THR A 167 38.02 -10.97 8.80
N PHE A 168 37.87 -9.64 8.67
CA PHE A 168 36.73 -8.89 9.16
C PHE A 168 35.83 -8.39 8.02
N LEU A 169 36.41 -7.82 6.95
CA LEU A 169 35.64 -7.34 5.79
C LEU A 169 35.20 -8.51 4.90
N ASP A 170 33.92 -8.51 4.50
CA ASP A 170 33.33 -9.50 3.60
C ASP A 170 33.54 -9.12 2.14
N GLN A 171 34.29 -9.93 1.38
CA GLN A 171 34.58 -9.66 -0.03
C GLN A 171 33.30 -9.71 -0.86
N VAL A 172 32.88 -8.55 -1.35
CA VAL A 172 31.73 -8.38 -2.23
C VAL A 172 32.16 -7.93 -3.62
N ASN A 173 31.23 -7.99 -4.57
CA ASN A 173 31.39 -7.61 -5.97
C ASN A 173 30.71 -6.26 -6.31
N TYR A 174 30.45 -5.42 -5.31
CA TYR A 174 29.82 -4.12 -5.47
C TYR A 174 30.52 -3.06 -4.60
N LYS A 175 30.31 -1.79 -4.95
CA LYS A 175 30.67 -0.62 -4.15
C LYS A 175 29.49 -0.16 -3.30
N GLY A 176 29.79 0.58 -2.25
CA GLY A 176 28.78 1.03 -1.30
C GLY A 176 28.40 -0.06 -0.31
N ALA A 177 27.45 0.26 0.57
CA ALA A 177 27.10 -0.59 1.72
C ALA A 177 26.05 -1.67 1.43
N PHE A 178 25.49 -1.72 0.21
CA PHE A 178 24.32 -2.51 -0.12
C PHE A 178 24.55 -3.35 -1.37
N SER A 179 24.14 -4.61 -1.33
CA SER A 179 24.02 -5.41 -2.55
C SER A 179 22.71 -5.05 -3.28
N SER A 180 22.49 -5.58 -4.49
CA SER A 180 21.24 -5.34 -5.21
C SER A 180 20.01 -6.00 -4.57
N THR A 181 20.20 -6.98 -3.68
CA THR A 181 19.10 -7.75 -3.07
C THR A 181 19.02 -7.63 -1.56
N ASP A 182 20.10 -7.20 -0.90
CA ASP A 182 20.18 -7.12 0.56
C ASP A 182 20.28 -5.68 1.06
N ASN A 183 19.15 -5.20 1.58
CA ASN A 183 19.00 -4.01 2.39
C ASN A 183 19.03 -4.38 3.88
N TRP A 184 20.22 -4.48 4.46
CA TRP A 184 20.40 -4.82 5.88
C TRP A 184 19.84 -3.77 6.86
N LEU A 185 19.31 -2.64 6.37
CA LEU A 185 18.53 -1.70 7.17
C LEU A 185 17.18 -2.27 7.61
N VAL A 186 16.66 -3.26 6.87
CA VAL A 186 15.41 -3.96 7.18
C VAL A 186 15.57 -4.76 8.49
N GLY A 187 14.64 -4.58 9.42
CA GLY A 187 14.63 -5.15 10.76
C GLY A 187 15.55 -4.46 11.78
N LEU A 188 16.30 -3.42 11.36
CA LEU A 188 17.30 -2.76 12.21
C LEU A 188 17.09 -1.25 12.35
N SER A 189 16.73 -0.57 11.26
CA SER A 189 16.84 0.88 11.16
C SER A 189 15.55 1.62 11.48
N TRP A 190 15.69 2.88 11.91
CA TRP A 190 14.55 3.80 12.01
C TRP A 190 13.80 3.96 10.68
N LEU A 191 14.50 3.87 9.54
CA LEU A 191 13.85 3.95 8.22
C LEU A 191 12.86 2.80 8.03
N ASP A 192 13.25 1.58 8.39
CA ASP A 192 12.35 0.43 8.28
C ASP A 192 11.24 0.45 9.34
N GLU A 193 11.54 0.82 10.59
CA GLU A 193 10.51 0.99 11.65
C GLU A 193 9.43 2.04 11.30
N ASN A 194 9.68 2.88 10.30
CA ASN A 194 8.74 3.91 9.84
C ASN A 194 8.27 3.69 8.39
N ALA A 195 8.42 2.47 7.86
CA ALA A 195 7.98 2.09 6.51
C ALA A 195 8.57 2.99 5.40
N ARG A 196 9.83 3.44 5.55
CA ARG A 196 10.52 4.35 4.63
C ARG A 196 11.58 3.68 3.76
N THR A 197 11.64 2.34 3.79
CA THR A 197 12.57 1.57 2.97
C THR A 197 11.90 0.26 2.56
N PRO A 198 12.22 -0.29 1.38
CA PRO A 198 11.60 -1.53 0.93
C PRO A 198 12.19 -2.74 1.66
N ALA A 199 11.37 -3.78 1.75
CA ALA A 199 11.77 -5.11 2.17
C ALA A 199 12.84 -5.70 1.25
N ASN A 200 13.56 -6.69 1.79
CA ASN A 200 14.29 -7.63 0.97
C ASN A 200 13.30 -8.55 0.27
N VAL A 201 13.36 -8.60 -1.06
CA VAL A 201 12.54 -9.47 -1.88
C VAL A 201 13.45 -10.58 -2.40
N ASP A 202 13.03 -11.83 -2.18
CA ASP A 202 13.75 -12.99 -2.69
C ASP A 202 13.56 -13.13 -4.20
N GLY A 203 14.63 -13.56 -4.89
CA GLY A 203 14.61 -13.81 -6.33
C GLY A 203 14.97 -12.60 -7.19
N ASP A 204 14.75 -12.75 -8.50
CA ASP A 204 15.02 -11.70 -9.48
C ASP A 204 13.88 -10.67 -9.46
N ILE A 205 14.25 -9.40 -9.24
CA ILE A 205 13.33 -8.25 -9.26
C ILE A 205 13.40 -7.59 -10.64
N VAL A 206 12.24 -7.42 -11.27
CA VAL A 206 12.11 -6.59 -12.46
C VAL A 206 11.64 -5.20 -12.04
N TYR A 207 12.57 -4.25 -12.01
CA TYR A 207 12.26 -2.83 -11.78
C TYR A 207 11.46 -2.27 -12.95
N VAL A 208 10.24 -1.80 -12.68
CA VAL A 208 9.35 -1.18 -13.66
C VAL A 208 9.43 0.34 -13.48
N THR A 209 10.25 0.96 -14.33
CA THR A 209 10.61 2.40 -14.24
C THR A 209 10.06 3.23 -15.40
N GLY A 210 9.28 2.63 -16.31
CA GLY A 210 8.78 3.31 -17.49
C GLY A 210 7.52 2.67 -18.08
N ASP A 211 6.93 3.39 -19.02
CA ASP A 211 5.63 3.08 -19.62
C ASP A 211 5.64 1.80 -20.47
N VAL A 212 4.47 1.17 -20.52
CA VAL A 212 4.20 0.04 -21.42
C VAL A 212 3.73 0.59 -22.77
N LEU A 213 4.68 0.75 -23.68
CA LEU A 213 4.46 1.34 -25.02
C LEU A 213 3.97 0.33 -26.08
N PHE A 214 4.12 -0.96 -25.79
CA PHE A 214 3.76 -2.08 -26.67
C PHE A 214 3.35 -3.28 -25.82
N ASP A 215 2.69 -4.25 -26.45
CA ASP A 215 2.23 -5.47 -25.80
C ASP A 215 3.35 -6.11 -24.96
N THR A 216 3.12 -6.21 -23.66
CA THR A 216 4.10 -6.64 -22.68
C THR A 216 3.47 -7.71 -21.79
N THR A 217 4.25 -8.72 -21.44
CA THR A 217 3.83 -9.78 -20.52
C THR A 217 4.66 -9.73 -19.25
N TRP A 218 3.97 -9.60 -18.12
CA TRP A 218 4.53 -9.83 -16.80
C TRP A 218 4.33 -11.30 -16.43
N ARG A 219 5.44 -12.00 -16.19
CA ARG A 219 5.49 -13.44 -15.98
C ARG A 219 5.52 -13.79 -14.50
N ASN A 220 4.94 -14.92 -14.14
CA ASN A 220 4.85 -15.33 -12.73
C ASN A 220 6.15 -15.90 -12.14
N ASP A 221 7.23 -16.00 -12.93
CA ASP A 221 8.58 -16.36 -12.48
C ASP A 221 9.41 -15.14 -12.06
N ASN A 222 8.83 -13.93 -12.13
CA ASN A 222 9.44 -12.67 -11.71
C ASN A 222 8.57 -11.97 -10.65
N THR A 223 9.23 -11.23 -9.76
CA THR A 223 8.56 -10.18 -8.97
C THR A 223 8.76 -8.85 -9.66
N TYR A 224 7.67 -8.12 -9.92
CA TYR A 224 7.73 -6.78 -10.51
C TYR A 224 7.72 -5.74 -9.42
N LEU A 225 8.57 -4.72 -9.54
CA LEU A 225 8.66 -3.64 -8.57
C LEU A 225 8.40 -2.29 -9.24
N LEU A 226 7.26 -1.69 -8.93
CA LEU A 226 6.86 -0.37 -9.41
C LEU A 226 7.57 0.70 -8.58
N THR A 227 8.44 1.48 -9.22
CA THR A 227 9.12 2.62 -8.58
C THR A 227 8.53 3.96 -9.01
N THR A 228 7.64 3.96 -10.00
CA THR A 228 6.95 5.15 -10.52
C THR A 228 5.51 4.80 -10.88
N GLN A 229 4.72 5.80 -11.24
CA GLN A 229 3.51 5.56 -12.03
C GLN A 229 3.90 4.92 -13.37
N VAL A 230 3.19 3.85 -13.75
CA VAL A 230 3.41 3.08 -14.98
C VAL A 230 2.18 3.22 -15.86
N PHE A 231 2.36 3.82 -17.04
CA PHE A 231 1.26 4.02 -17.98
C PHE A 231 1.27 2.94 -19.05
N VAL A 232 0.17 2.19 -19.15
CA VAL A 232 -0.10 1.32 -20.30
C VAL A 232 -0.75 2.16 -21.38
N GLN A 233 0.01 2.51 -22.40
CA GLN A 233 -0.40 3.53 -23.37
C GLN A 233 -1.39 3.00 -24.41
N GLY A 234 -2.22 3.91 -24.93
CA GLY A 234 -3.28 3.59 -25.89
C GLY A 234 -2.81 2.72 -27.06
N GLY A 235 -3.38 1.51 -27.15
CA GLY A 235 -3.06 0.50 -28.17
C GLY A 235 -2.16 -0.65 -27.69
N ALA A 236 -1.56 -0.56 -26.51
CA ALA A 236 -0.80 -1.64 -25.89
C ALA A 236 -1.68 -2.53 -25.00
N VAL A 237 -1.28 -3.79 -24.85
CA VAL A 237 -1.85 -4.74 -23.90
C VAL A 237 -0.81 -5.14 -22.85
N LEU A 238 -1.10 -4.88 -21.58
CA LEU A 238 -0.34 -5.44 -20.46
C LEU A 238 -0.98 -6.78 -20.06
N THR A 239 -0.32 -7.89 -20.36
CA THR A 239 -0.75 -9.22 -19.88
C THR A 239 0.00 -9.57 -18.61
N ILE A 240 -0.72 -10.01 -17.57
CA ILE A 240 -0.11 -10.45 -16.31
C ILE A 240 -0.48 -11.92 -16.10
N GLU A 241 0.53 -12.79 -16.03
CA GLU A 241 0.32 -14.22 -15.82
C GLU A 241 -0.21 -14.51 -14.40
N ALA A 242 -1.08 -15.51 -14.26
CA ALA A 242 -1.62 -15.93 -12.97
C ALA A 242 -0.52 -16.26 -11.95
N GLY A 243 -0.70 -15.81 -10.71
CA GLY A 243 0.27 -15.99 -9.62
C GLY A 243 1.40 -14.96 -9.59
N THR A 244 1.36 -13.94 -10.47
CA THR A 244 2.37 -12.86 -10.44
C THR A 244 2.17 -11.96 -9.21
N THR A 245 3.27 -11.62 -8.55
CA THR A 245 3.33 -10.60 -7.50
C THR A 245 3.94 -9.31 -8.04
N ILE A 246 3.22 -8.21 -7.83
CA ILE A 246 3.63 -6.86 -8.18
C ILE A 246 3.73 -6.07 -6.88
N LEU A 247 4.93 -5.59 -6.57
CA LEU A 247 5.21 -4.76 -5.42
C LEU A 247 5.36 -3.31 -5.89
N ALA A 248 5.01 -2.36 -5.03
CA ALA A 248 5.14 -0.94 -5.33
C ALA A 248 5.81 -0.18 -4.17
N TYR A 249 6.60 0.82 -4.53
CA TYR A 249 7.10 1.78 -3.56
C TYR A 249 6.00 2.73 -3.10
N ARG A 250 6.20 3.29 -1.91
CA ARG A 250 5.30 4.30 -1.35
C ARG A 250 5.37 5.62 -2.09
N ASP A 251 6.56 5.98 -2.56
CA ASP A 251 6.86 7.24 -3.20
C ASP A 251 7.93 7.02 -4.25
N ASP A 252 7.87 7.75 -5.37
CA ASP A 252 8.84 7.68 -6.47
C ASP A 252 10.11 8.52 -6.24
N GLY A 253 10.27 9.11 -5.05
CA GLY A 253 11.32 10.04 -4.69
C GLY A 253 11.06 11.49 -5.10
N ALA A 254 9.92 11.76 -5.76
CA ALA A 254 9.48 13.07 -6.22
C ALA A 254 8.08 13.45 -5.70
N GLY A 255 7.54 12.73 -4.71
CA GLY A 255 6.25 13.03 -4.10
C GLY A 255 5.05 12.40 -4.79
N ARG A 256 5.24 11.45 -5.73
CA ARG A 256 4.14 10.75 -6.40
C ARG A 256 4.08 9.29 -5.98
N ALA A 257 2.86 8.82 -5.76
CA ALA A 257 2.60 7.41 -5.48
C ALA A 257 2.73 6.56 -6.77
N PRO A 258 3.61 5.54 -6.80
CA PRO A 258 3.65 4.54 -7.85
C PRO A 258 2.31 3.82 -8.03
N ALA A 259 1.87 3.60 -9.27
CA ALA A 259 0.59 2.99 -9.61
C ALA A 259 0.64 2.34 -11.00
N VAL A 260 -0.31 1.48 -11.31
CA VAL A 260 -0.54 1.00 -12.69
C VAL A 260 -1.74 1.73 -13.27
N ILE A 261 -1.52 2.44 -14.39
CA ILE A 261 -2.56 3.22 -15.06
C ILE A 261 -2.75 2.67 -16.47
N VAL A 262 -3.94 2.15 -16.76
CA VAL A 262 -4.31 1.65 -18.08
C VAL A 262 -5.04 2.76 -18.83
N GLU A 263 -4.40 3.35 -19.83
CA GLU A 263 -4.95 4.48 -20.56
C GLU A 263 -6.10 4.11 -21.50
N ARG A 264 -6.83 5.14 -21.96
CA ARG A 264 -7.86 5.01 -23.01
C ARG A 264 -7.33 4.27 -24.23
N GLY A 265 -7.98 3.16 -24.55
CA GLY A 265 -7.65 2.32 -25.70
C GLY A 265 -6.49 1.35 -25.48
N ALA A 266 -5.87 1.34 -24.30
CA ALA A 266 -5.01 0.26 -23.82
C ALA A 266 -5.85 -0.82 -23.12
N ARG A 267 -5.22 -1.94 -22.78
CA ARG A 267 -5.85 -3.02 -22.01
C ARG A 267 -4.91 -3.65 -21.00
N ILE A 268 -5.51 -4.18 -19.92
CA ILE A 268 -4.86 -5.08 -18.98
C ILE A 268 -5.53 -6.46 -19.04
N GLU A 269 -4.75 -7.51 -19.23
CA GLU A 269 -5.23 -8.90 -19.19
C GLU A 269 -4.61 -9.58 -17.96
N ALA A 270 -5.29 -9.44 -16.82
CA ALA A 270 -4.91 -10.01 -15.53
C ALA A 270 -5.90 -11.11 -15.15
N ALA A 271 -5.71 -12.30 -15.72
CA ALA A 271 -6.55 -13.47 -15.51
C ALA A 271 -5.89 -14.45 -14.53
N GLY A 272 -5.91 -14.11 -13.24
CA GLY A 272 -5.54 -14.99 -12.14
C GLY A 272 -6.52 -16.13 -11.94
N THR A 273 -6.23 -16.98 -10.94
CA THR A 273 -7.14 -18.04 -10.50
C THR A 273 -7.19 -18.08 -8.98
N ALA A 274 -8.18 -18.73 -8.37
CA ALA A 274 -8.22 -18.90 -6.91
C ALA A 274 -6.92 -19.51 -6.35
N ALA A 275 -6.30 -20.46 -7.08
CA ALA A 275 -5.05 -21.10 -6.67
C ALA A 275 -3.79 -20.27 -6.95
N GLN A 276 -3.89 -19.31 -7.88
CA GLN A 276 -2.78 -18.45 -8.32
C GLN A 276 -3.32 -17.04 -8.61
N PRO A 277 -3.75 -16.30 -7.57
CA PRO A 277 -4.25 -14.95 -7.74
C PRO A 277 -3.11 -14.01 -8.14
N ILE A 278 -3.45 -12.93 -8.85
CA ILE A 278 -2.50 -11.85 -9.14
C ILE A 278 -2.57 -10.85 -7.99
N THR A 279 -1.43 -10.52 -7.40
CA THR A 279 -1.39 -9.67 -6.19
C THR A 279 -0.56 -8.43 -6.45
N PHE A 280 -1.20 -7.26 -6.34
CA PHE A 280 -0.56 -5.96 -6.23
C PHE A 280 -0.48 -5.55 -4.76
N SER A 281 0.71 -5.19 -4.28
CA SER A 281 0.95 -4.91 -2.86
C SER A 281 2.08 -3.91 -2.64
N SER A 282 2.29 -3.49 -1.40
CA SER A 282 3.41 -2.63 -1.01
C SER A 282 4.72 -3.40 -0.91
N ALA A 283 5.82 -2.73 -1.24
CA ALA A 283 7.18 -3.22 -1.05
C ALA A 283 7.72 -3.06 0.38
N VAL A 284 6.96 -2.51 1.33
CA VAL A 284 7.43 -2.37 2.73
C VAL A 284 7.55 -3.72 3.42
N SER A 285 8.33 -3.78 4.50
CA SER A 285 8.47 -5.00 5.30
C SER A 285 7.17 -5.38 6.01
N SER A 286 6.92 -6.68 6.15
CA SER A 286 5.69 -7.22 6.75
C SER A 286 5.47 -6.81 8.21
N GLN A 287 6.52 -6.38 8.92
CA GLN A 287 6.38 -5.83 10.27
C GLN A 287 5.67 -4.47 10.31
N ASN A 288 5.61 -3.77 9.17
CA ASN A 288 4.88 -2.52 9.00
C ASN A 288 3.49 -2.73 8.38
N LEU A 289 3.04 -3.98 8.25
CA LEU A 289 1.72 -4.32 7.73
C LEU A 289 0.85 -4.93 8.86
N PRO A 290 -0.47 -4.69 8.85
CA PRO A 290 -1.20 -3.85 7.90
C PRO A 290 -0.92 -2.35 8.08
N ALA A 291 -0.89 -1.62 6.97
CA ALA A 291 -0.87 -0.17 6.91
C ALA A 291 -1.45 0.26 5.57
N THR A 292 -1.97 1.48 5.51
CA THR A 292 -2.59 2.05 4.31
C THR A 292 -1.67 3.12 3.70
N GLY A 293 -1.92 3.53 2.46
CA GLY A 293 -1.22 4.69 1.91
C GLY A 293 0.21 4.39 1.45
N LEU A 294 0.45 3.15 1.02
CA LEU A 294 1.80 2.64 0.76
C LEU A 294 2.14 2.49 -0.72
N TRP A 295 1.22 2.83 -1.62
CA TRP A 295 1.39 3.02 -3.07
C TRP A 295 0.04 3.47 -3.66
N GLY A 296 0.00 3.89 -4.93
CA GLY A 296 -1.19 4.51 -5.53
C GLY A 296 -2.38 3.55 -5.71
N GLY A 297 -2.25 2.50 -6.52
CA GLY A 297 -3.35 1.59 -6.83
C GLY A 297 -3.39 1.17 -8.30
N LEU A 298 -4.52 0.60 -8.71
CA LEU A 298 -4.79 0.17 -10.09
C LEU A 298 -5.90 1.05 -10.71
N ILE A 299 -5.54 1.80 -11.76
CA ILE A 299 -6.43 2.79 -12.37
C ILE A 299 -6.71 2.41 -13.82
N LEU A 300 -7.98 2.23 -14.19
CA LEU A 300 -8.41 1.96 -15.56
C LEU A 300 -9.13 3.17 -16.13
N LEU A 301 -8.52 3.80 -17.14
CA LEU A 301 -9.07 4.96 -17.85
C LEU A 301 -9.77 4.50 -19.14
N GLY A 302 -11.07 4.23 -19.05
CA GLY A 302 -11.87 3.77 -20.18
C GLY A 302 -12.40 4.88 -21.10
N ARG A 303 -13.11 4.46 -22.16
CA ARG A 303 -13.73 5.32 -23.19
C ARG A 303 -15.26 5.32 -23.13
N SER A 304 -15.84 4.79 -22.07
CA SER A 304 -17.28 4.79 -21.84
C SER A 304 -17.79 6.16 -21.42
N VAL A 305 -19.12 6.27 -21.41
CA VAL A 305 -19.87 7.48 -21.05
C VAL A 305 -19.62 7.87 -19.59
N VAL A 306 -19.48 9.17 -19.36
CA VAL A 306 -19.35 9.81 -18.05
C VAL A 306 -20.28 11.00 -18.04
N HIS A 307 -21.06 11.18 -16.98
CA HIS A 307 -22.05 12.23 -16.91
C HIS A 307 -21.38 13.63 -16.86
N GLY A 308 -21.98 14.60 -17.55
CA GLY A 308 -21.55 15.99 -17.54
C GLY A 308 -20.38 16.32 -18.46
N LEU A 309 -19.84 15.35 -19.20
CA LEU A 309 -18.76 15.64 -20.16
C LEU A 309 -19.31 16.13 -21.51
N GLU A 310 -18.75 17.24 -21.98
CA GLU A 310 -18.92 17.74 -23.34
C GLU A 310 -17.70 17.38 -24.20
N ALA A 311 -17.81 17.49 -25.53
CA ALA A 311 -16.71 17.23 -26.45
C ALA A 311 -15.44 18.02 -26.05
N PRO A 312 -14.27 17.36 -25.88
CA PRO A 312 -13.89 16.05 -26.42
C PRO A 312 -14.19 14.82 -25.55
N PHE A 313 -15.08 14.93 -24.55
CA PHE A 313 -15.53 13.87 -23.64
C PHE A 313 -14.39 13.30 -22.80
N GLN A 314 -13.68 14.18 -22.09
CA GLN A 314 -12.49 13.84 -21.33
C GLN A 314 -12.55 14.42 -19.92
N ALA A 315 -12.25 13.58 -18.94
CA ALA A 315 -11.99 13.94 -17.55
C ALA A 315 -10.66 13.34 -17.11
N ARG A 316 -10.19 13.70 -15.90
CA ARG A 316 -8.96 13.18 -15.30
C ARG A 316 -9.29 12.60 -13.95
N VAL A 317 -8.57 11.54 -13.60
CA VAL A 317 -8.49 11.08 -12.21
C VAL A 317 -7.44 11.94 -11.53
N GLU A 318 -7.74 12.33 -10.31
CA GLU A 318 -6.88 12.96 -9.34
C GLU A 318 -5.51 12.25 -9.27
N GLY A 319 -4.41 13.02 -9.14
CA GLY A 319 -3.05 12.47 -9.15
C GLY A 319 -2.53 11.83 -10.46
N VAL A 320 -3.33 11.81 -11.55
CA VAL A 320 -2.94 11.22 -12.85
C VAL A 320 -2.81 12.30 -13.94
N ASP A 321 -1.74 13.09 -13.83
CA ASP A 321 -1.52 14.29 -14.66
C ASP A 321 -1.32 14.01 -16.15
N GLY A 322 -2.19 14.60 -16.98
CA GLY A 322 -2.03 14.58 -18.44
C GLY A 322 -2.63 13.36 -19.14
N HIS A 323 -3.25 12.46 -18.39
CA HIS A 323 -3.96 11.28 -18.90
C HIS A 323 -5.46 11.45 -18.64
N PHE A 324 -6.28 10.90 -19.54
CA PHE A 324 -7.72 11.19 -19.56
C PHE A 324 -8.52 9.89 -19.61
N TYR A 325 -9.71 9.90 -19.01
CA TYR A 325 -10.78 8.91 -19.21
C TYR A 325 -12.01 9.56 -19.88
N GLY A 326 -12.97 8.74 -20.29
CA GLY A 326 -14.24 9.16 -20.86
C GLY A 326 -14.34 9.03 -22.39
N GLY A 327 -15.56 9.03 -22.89
CA GLY A 327 -15.89 8.89 -24.30
C GLY A 327 -17.39 8.62 -24.48
N LEU A 328 -17.75 7.95 -25.59
CA LEU A 328 -19.14 7.62 -25.91
C LEU A 328 -19.35 6.10 -26.08
N GLU A 329 -18.29 5.31 -25.89
CA GLU A 329 -18.23 3.90 -26.21
C GLU A 329 -18.66 3.08 -24.99
N THR A 330 -19.97 2.91 -24.81
CA THR A 330 -20.53 2.17 -23.67
C THR A 330 -19.96 0.76 -23.55
N ASN A 331 -19.71 0.08 -24.66
CA ASN A 331 -19.10 -1.26 -24.67
C ASN A 331 -17.56 -1.24 -24.78
N ASP A 332 -16.90 -0.16 -24.34
CA ASP A 332 -15.44 -0.12 -24.25
C ASP A 332 -14.91 -1.33 -23.45
N ASN A 333 -13.75 -1.81 -23.85
CA ASN A 333 -13.10 -2.97 -23.26
C ASN A 333 -11.67 -2.59 -22.90
N SER A 334 -11.46 -2.39 -21.59
CA SER A 334 -10.19 -2.10 -20.93
C SER A 334 -9.45 -3.37 -20.47
N GLY A 335 -10.02 -4.56 -20.75
CA GLY A 335 -9.41 -5.87 -20.53
C GLY A 335 -10.16 -6.75 -19.52
N THR A 336 -9.39 -7.53 -18.75
CA THR A 336 -9.88 -8.55 -17.82
C THR A 336 -9.17 -8.41 -16.47
N LEU A 337 -9.94 -8.33 -15.38
CA LEU A 337 -9.48 -8.50 -14.01
C LEU A 337 -10.17 -9.73 -13.43
N GLN A 338 -9.40 -10.80 -13.21
CA GLN A 338 -9.89 -12.03 -12.60
C GLN A 338 -8.98 -12.55 -11.49
N TYR A 339 -9.52 -12.80 -10.30
CA TYR A 339 -8.74 -13.14 -9.09
C TYR A 339 -7.56 -12.18 -8.87
N VAL A 340 -7.88 -10.89 -8.84
CA VAL A 340 -6.91 -9.80 -8.65
C VAL A 340 -7.06 -9.24 -7.25
N ARG A 341 -5.95 -9.10 -6.54
CA ARG A 341 -5.86 -8.47 -5.23
C ARG A 341 -5.08 -7.18 -5.32
N VAL A 342 -5.58 -6.13 -4.68
CA VAL A 342 -4.92 -4.84 -4.54
C VAL A 342 -4.89 -4.48 -3.06
N TRP A 343 -3.71 -4.57 -2.45
CA TRP A 343 -3.57 -4.40 -1.00
C TRP A 343 -2.68 -3.22 -0.65
N TYR A 344 -2.99 -2.56 0.47
CA TYR A 344 -2.17 -1.51 1.08
C TYR A 344 -1.99 -0.27 0.20
N GLY A 345 -2.92 -0.04 -0.73
CA GLY A 345 -2.89 1.03 -1.71
C GLY A 345 -3.39 2.37 -1.16
N GLY A 346 -3.72 3.23 -2.11
CA GLY A 346 -4.26 4.55 -1.88
C GLY A 346 -3.18 5.59 -1.61
N SER A 347 -3.45 6.85 -1.92
CA SER A 347 -2.53 7.94 -1.59
C SER A 347 -3.25 9.28 -1.59
N VAL A 348 -3.00 10.08 -0.56
CA VAL A 348 -3.39 11.50 -0.54
C VAL A 348 -2.36 12.29 -1.36
N ILE A 349 -2.81 12.90 -2.46
CA ILE A 349 -1.99 13.73 -3.36
C ILE A 349 -2.17 15.22 -3.04
N GLY A 350 -3.31 15.60 -2.47
CA GLY A 350 -3.63 16.95 -2.02
C GLY A 350 -4.78 16.94 -1.01
N GLU A 351 -5.23 18.11 -0.57
CA GLU A 351 -6.47 18.22 0.21
C GLU A 351 -7.66 17.88 -0.72
N ASP A 352 -8.48 16.91 -0.31
CA ASP A 352 -9.61 16.36 -1.07
C ASP A 352 -9.16 15.88 -2.48
N ASN A 353 -7.99 15.23 -2.55
CA ASN A 353 -7.41 14.73 -3.80
C ASN A 353 -6.61 13.44 -3.55
N GLU A 354 -7.27 12.31 -3.74
CA GLU A 354 -6.76 11.00 -3.39
C GLU A 354 -6.69 10.05 -4.61
N ILE A 355 -5.84 9.04 -4.52
CA ILE A 355 -5.82 7.88 -5.42
C ILE A 355 -6.41 6.69 -4.65
N ASN A 356 -7.23 5.89 -5.34
CA ASN A 356 -7.99 4.78 -4.77
C ASN A 356 -7.41 3.40 -5.07
N GLY A 357 -7.96 2.37 -4.43
CA GLY A 357 -7.47 0.99 -4.58
C GLY A 357 -7.61 0.50 -6.02
N ILE A 358 -8.86 0.33 -6.47
CA ILE A 358 -9.17 0.12 -7.88
C ILE A 358 -10.11 1.21 -8.38
N THR A 359 -9.64 2.00 -9.33
CA THR A 359 -10.45 3.05 -9.97
C THR A 359 -10.90 2.62 -11.35
N PHE A 360 -12.22 2.54 -11.55
CA PHE A 360 -12.84 2.32 -12.86
C PHE A 360 -13.37 3.65 -13.43
N ALA A 361 -12.50 4.42 -14.08
CA ALA A 361 -12.89 5.70 -14.63
C ALA A 361 -13.38 5.57 -16.08
N GLY A 362 -14.68 5.76 -16.30
CA GLY A 362 -15.30 5.65 -17.63
C GLY A 362 -15.08 4.29 -18.30
N VAL A 363 -15.04 3.20 -17.53
CA VAL A 363 -14.82 1.84 -18.06
C VAL A 363 -16.12 1.27 -18.63
N GLY A 364 -16.04 0.62 -19.79
CA GLY A 364 -17.19 0.09 -20.50
C GLY A 364 -17.54 -1.36 -20.13
N SER A 365 -18.76 -1.77 -20.48
CA SER A 365 -19.30 -3.12 -20.25
C SER A 365 -18.64 -4.23 -21.06
N GLY A 366 -17.70 -3.89 -21.96
CA GLY A 366 -16.87 -4.88 -22.63
C GLY A 366 -15.70 -5.38 -21.78
N THR A 367 -15.45 -4.76 -20.63
CA THR A 367 -14.41 -5.14 -19.66
C THR A 367 -14.93 -6.22 -18.72
N THR A 368 -14.12 -7.23 -18.41
CA THR A 368 -14.49 -8.29 -17.47
C THR A 368 -13.91 -8.01 -16.09
N VAL A 369 -14.76 -7.95 -15.06
CA VAL A 369 -14.36 -7.80 -13.65
C VAL A 369 -15.04 -8.91 -12.85
N ASP A 370 -14.25 -9.89 -12.40
CA ASP A 370 -14.75 -11.12 -11.77
C ASP A 370 -13.76 -11.58 -10.69
N HIS A 371 -14.16 -11.61 -9.41
CA HIS A 371 -13.24 -11.89 -8.28
C HIS A 371 -12.12 -10.84 -8.16
N ILE A 372 -12.47 -9.68 -7.62
CA ILE A 372 -11.48 -8.66 -7.21
C ILE A 372 -11.52 -8.47 -5.71
N GLU A 373 -10.36 -8.17 -5.13
CA GLU A 373 -10.26 -7.77 -3.74
C GLU A 373 -9.43 -6.51 -3.57
N VAL A 374 -9.93 -5.61 -2.73
CA VAL A 374 -9.16 -4.47 -2.21
C VAL A 374 -9.09 -4.57 -0.69
N ALA A 375 -7.90 -4.40 -0.12
CA ALA A 375 -7.75 -4.41 1.34
C ALA A 375 -6.76 -3.38 1.83
N PHE A 376 -7.05 -2.73 2.96
CA PHE A 376 -6.20 -1.72 3.58
C PHE A 376 -5.83 -0.57 2.61
N ASN A 377 -6.77 -0.13 1.79
CA ASN A 377 -6.60 1.07 1.00
C ASN A 377 -6.68 2.31 1.91
N LEU A 378 -5.89 3.36 1.63
CA LEU A 378 -5.94 4.60 2.43
C LEU A 378 -7.29 5.30 2.33
N ASP A 379 -7.83 5.31 1.12
CA ASP A 379 -9.05 5.98 0.75
C ASP A 379 -10.05 4.91 0.28
N ASP A 380 -10.80 5.13 -0.80
CA ASP A 380 -11.80 4.18 -1.26
C ASP A 380 -11.23 2.85 -1.76
N GLY A 381 -11.92 1.78 -1.44
CA GLY A 381 -11.57 0.44 -1.93
C GLY A 381 -11.72 0.34 -3.44
N VAL A 382 -12.96 0.45 -3.92
CA VAL A 382 -13.28 0.43 -5.35
C VAL A 382 -14.12 1.66 -5.70
N GLU A 383 -13.66 2.45 -6.66
CA GLU A 383 -14.34 3.68 -7.06
C GLU A 383 -14.71 3.66 -8.55
N PHE A 384 -15.94 4.06 -8.86
CA PHE A 384 -16.46 4.13 -10.22
C PHE A 384 -16.76 5.56 -10.64
N PHE A 385 -15.87 6.18 -11.44
CA PHE A 385 -16.17 7.45 -12.10
C PHE A 385 -16.91 7.24 -13.42
N GLY A 386 -18.23 7.18 -13.36
CA GLY A 386 -19.06 6.96 -14.54
C GLY A 386 -18.82 5.58 -15.16
N GLY A 387 -19.13 5.42 -16.44
CA GLY A 387 -18.95 4.15 -17.13
C GLY A 387 -20.13 3.18 -16.99
N THR A 388 -19.97 2.00 -17.58
CA THR A 388 -21.00 0.95 -17.65
C THR A 388 -20.43 -0.44 -17.33
N VAL A 389 -19.20 -0.52 -16.83
CA VAL A 389 -18.57 -1.79 -16.45
C VAL A 389 -19.42 -2.51 -15.43
N ASP A 390 -19.63 -3.81 -15.65
CA ASP A 390 -20.27 -4.68 -14.68
C ASP A 390 -19.20 -5.45 -13.90
N ALA A 391 -19.46 -5.76 -12.62
CA ALA A 391 -18.50 -6.45 -11.76
C ALA A 391 -19.17 -7.52 -10.89
N LYS A 392 -18.56 -8.70 -10.78
CA LYS A 392 -19.06 -9.79 -9.93
C LYS A 392 -17.98 -10.26 -8.96
N TYR A 393 -18.37 -10.66 -7.75
CA TYR A 393 -17.46 -11.13 -6.70
C TYR A 393 -16.44 -10.05 -6.30
N ILE A 394 -16.93 -9.04 -5.58
CA ILE A 394 -16.15 -7.87 -5.12
C ILE A 394 -15.95 -8.00 -3.61
N SER A 395 -14.70 -8.09 -3.15
CA SER A 395 -14.33 -8.10 -1.74
C SER A 395 -13.62 -6.79 -1.39
N VAL A 396 -14.08 -6.06 -0.37
CA VAL A 396 -13.40 -4.86 0.12
C VAL A 396 -13.26 -4.91 1.63
N LEU A 397 -12.04 -4.78 2.13
CA LEU A 397 -11.73 -4.99 3.54
C LEU A 397 -10.92 -3.81 4.10
N PHE A 398 -11.40 -3.22 5.19
CA PHE A 398 -10.62 -2.31 6.04
C PHE A 398 -10.00 -1.11 5.29
N CYS A 399 -10.74 -0.52 4.35
CA CYS A 399 -10.33 0.71 3.67
C CYS A 399 -10.51 1.92 4.60
N GLY A 400 -9.73 2.97 4.36
CA GLY A 400 -9.69 4.15 5.23
C GLY A 400 -10.77 5.19 4.95
N ASP A 401 -11.47 5.08 3.81
CA ASP A 401 -12.73 5.78 3.58
C ASP A 401 -13.83 4.78 3.20
N ASP A 402 -14.39 4.83 1.99
CA ASP A 402 -15.52 4.01 1.60
C ASP A 402 -15.10 2.68 0.98
N GLY A 403 -15.89 1.63 1.23
CA GLY A 403 -15.65 0.35 0.61
C GLY A 403 -15.84 0.41 -0.92
N ILE A 404 -16.97 0.96 -1.34
CA ILE A 404 -17.31 1.20 -2.73
C ILE A 404 -17.83 2.62 -2.87
N ASP A 405 -17.24 3.38 -3.77
CA ASP A 405 -17.78 4.67 -4.20
C ASP A 405 -18.29 4.57 -5.64
N THR A 406 -19.46 5.15 -5.91
CA THR A 406 -19.89 5.39 -7.28
C THR A 406 -20.18 6.84 -7.52
N ASP A 407 -19.72 7.33 -8.66
CA ASP A 407 -19.74 8.74 -8.95
C ASP A 407 -19.91 8.97 -10.47
N LYS A 408 -20.04 10.23 -10.86
CA LYS A 408 -20.06 10.71 -12.27
C LYS A 408 -21.00 9.93 -13.19
N GLY A 409 -22.14 9.46 -12.67
CA GLY A 409 -23.21 8.83 -13.44
C GLY A 409 -22.96 7.36 -13.81
N TYR A 410 -22.28 6.58 -12.97
CA TYR A 410 -22.04 5.14 -13.19
C TYR A 410 -23.33 4.37 -13.49
N GLN A 411 -23.33 3.45 -14.45
CA GLN A 411 -24.54 2.78 -14.97
C GLN A 411 -24.53 1.24 -14.84
N GLY A 412 -23.46 0.67 -14.29
CA GLY A 412 -23.19 -0.77 -14.32
C GLY A 412 -23.96 -1.58 -13.27
N ARG A 413 -23.66 -2.87 -13.24
CA ARG A 413 -24.25 -3.88 -12.36
C ARG A 413 -23.19 -4.50 -11.46
N MET A 414 -23.56 -4.80 -10.23
CA MET A 414 -22.73 -5.49 -9.24
C MET A 414 -23.49 -6.68 -8.64
N GLN A 415 -22.84 -7.84 -8.56
CA GLN A 415 -23.40 -9.00 -7.87
C GLN A 415 -22.35 -9.74 -7.04
N PHE A 416 -22.74 -10.25 -5.86
CA PHE A 416 -21.83 -10.88 -4.89
C PHE A 416 -20.80 -9.87 -4.39
N VAL A 417 -21.29 -8.92 -3.59
CA VAL A 417 -20.47 -7.84 -3.02
C VAL A 417 -20.29 -8.06 -1.54
N TYR A 418 -19.06 -8.12 -1.07
CA TYR A 418 -18.71 -8.24 0.33
C TYR A 418 -17.84 -7.07 0.76
N VAL A 419 -18.32 -6.28 1.72
CA VAL A 419 -17.55 -5.17 2.29
C VAL A 419 -17.49 -5.32 3.80
N MET A 420 -16.29 -5.20 4.36
CA MET A 420 -16.07 -5.07 5.79
C MET A 420 -15.33 -3.75 6.06
N THR A 421 -16.04 -2.75 6.57
CA THR A 421 -15.51 -1.38 6.72
C THR A 421 -14.42 -1.30 7.78
N GLY A 422 -14.56 -2.02 8.90
CA GLY A 422 -13.65 -1.91 10.04
C GLY A 422 -13.78 -0.58 10.80
N VAL A 423 -12.86 -0.31 11.73
CA VAL A 423 -12.90 0.88 12.60
C VAL A 423 -12.33 2.14 11.95
N SER A 424 -11.50 1.95 10.93
CA SER A 424 -10.78 3.02 10.23
C SER A 424 -11.45 3.48 8.94
N GLY A 425 -12.52 2.81 8.48
CA GLY A 425 -13.29 3.25 7.30
C GLY A 425 -14.43 4.19 7.66
N ASN A 426 -15.21 4.58 6.64
CA ASN A 426 -16.36 5.48 6.77
C ASN A 426 -17.67 4.78 6.44
N HIS A 427 -17.92 4.45 5.18
CA HIS A 427 -19.08 3.69 4.74
C HIS A 427 -18.68 2.34 4.11
N GLY A 428 -19.62 1.40 4.14
CA GLY A 428 -19.54 0.21 3.30
C GLY A 428 -19.71 0.57 1.82
N ALA A 429 -20.51 1.59 1.52
CA ALA A 429 -20.50 2.27 0.24
C ALA A 429 -21.03 3.70 0.35
N GLU A 430 -20.44 4.61 -0.40
CA GLU A 430 -20.98 5.91 -0.76
C GLU A 430 -21.43 5.87 -2.23
N MET A 431 -22.56 6.49 -2.54
CA MET A 431 -23.07 6.50 -3.90
C MET A 431 -23.66 7.85 -4.24
N ASP A 432 -23.04 8.45 -5.24
CA ASP A 432 -23.25 9.82 -5.69
C ASP A 432 -23.42 9.90 -7.21
N GLY A 433 -23.99 11.00 -7.67
CA GLY A 433 -24.13 11.32 -9.09
C GLY A 433 -23.04 12.28 -9.59
N ASN A 434 -23.43 13.50 -9.90
CA ASN A 434 -22.50 14.60 -10.18
C ASN A 434 -23.21 15.89 -9.74
N GLY A 435 -23.61 15.91 -8.47
CA GLY A 435 -24.50 16.91 -7.89
C GLY A 435 -26.00 16.64 -8.09
N ALA A 436 -26.82 17.43 -7.40
CA ALA A 436 -28.27 17.34 -7.38
C ALA A 436 -28.92 17.58 -8.75
N GLY A 437 -29.89 16.72 -9.13
CA GLY A 437 -30.62 16.82 -10.41
C GLY A 437 -29.82 16.41 -11.65
N SER A 438 -28.69 15.73 -11.47
CA SER A 438 -27.87 15.15 -12.54
C SER A 438 -28.66 14.14 -13.40
N SER A 439 -28.40 14.12 -14.71
CA SER A 439 -29.03 13.19 -15.65
C SER A 439 -28.08 12.84 -16.81
N PRO A 440 -27.77 11.56 -17.06
CA PRO A 440 -28.20 10.42 -16.25
C PRO A 440 -27.62 10.47 -14.83
N ARG A 441 -28.43 10.04 -13.87
CA ARG A 441 -28.01 9.77 -12.49
C ARG A 441 -27.06 8.59 -12.44
N SER A 442 -26.25 8.48 -11.39
CA SER A 442 -25.64 7.19 -11.10
C SER A 442 -26.75 6.18 -10.82
N PHE A 443 -26.67 5.02 -11.46
CA PHE A 443 -27.67 3.96 -11.40
C PHE A 443 -26.96 2.61 -11.25
N PRO A 444 -26.26 2.38 -10.13
CA PRO A 444 -25.75 1.05 -9.81
C PRO A 444 -26.92 0.09 -9.60
N GLN A 445 -26.75 -1.15 -10.04
CA GLN A 445 -27.69 -2.23 -9.74
C GLN A 445 -26.95 -3.28 -8.91
N VAL A 446 -27.25 -3.35 -7.62
CA VAL A 446 -26.55 -4.19 -6.65
C VAL A 446 -27.48 -5.28 -6.15
N TYR A 447 -27.07 -6.54 -6.37
CA TYR A 447 -27.78 -7.70 -5.83
C TYR A 447 -26.82 -8.63 -5.10
N ASN A 448 -27.31 -9.33 -4.07
CA ASN A 448 -26.52 -10.28 -3.29
C ASN A 448 -25.29 -9.61 -2.67
N ALA A 449 -25.52 -8.70 -1.73
CA ALA A 449 -24.46 -7.94 -1.06
C ALA A 449 -24.50 -8.14 0.46
N LEU A 450 -23.34 -8.32 1.08
CA LEU A 450 -23.15 -8.31 2.52
C LEU A 450 -22.23 -7.15 2.89
N PHE A 451 -22.78 -6.17 3.61
CA PHE A 451 -22.01 -5.07 4.18
C PHE A 451 -21.92 -5.27 5.70
N VAL A 452 -20.69 -5.25 6.22
CA VAL A 452 -20.38 -5.49 7.63
C VAL A 452 -19.78 -4.20 8.20
N GLY A 453 -20.56 -3.54 9.06
CA GLY A 453 -20.08 -2.42 9.85
C GLY A 453 -19.27 -2.86 11.07
N ASN A 454 -19.02 -1.90 11.96
CA ASN A 454 -18.43 -2.14 13.27
C ASN A 454 -19.24 -1.42 14.34
N GLU A 455 -19.78 -2.15 15.33
CA GLU A 455 -20.60 -1.55 16.38
C GLU A 455 -19.79 -0.71 17.38
N GLN A 456 -18.46 -0.68 17.31
CA GLN A 456 -17.68 0.36 18.03
C GLN A 456 -17.73 1.71 17.31
N GLY A 457 -18.15 1.71 16.04
CA GLY A 457 -18.27 2.86 15.17
C GLY A 457 -17.04 3.08 14.29
N PHE A 458 -17.26 3.87 13.25
CA PHE A 458 -16.24 4.40 12.35
C PHE A 458 -15.55 5.57 13.04
N THR A 459 -14.33 5.37 13.53
CA THR A 459 -13.63 6.38 14.36
C THR A 459 -12.29 6.82 13.77
N GLY A 460 -11.87 6.22 12.65
CA GLY A 460 -10.57 6.46 12.04
C GLY A 460 -10.58 6.80 10.55
N SER A 461 -11.75 7.13 9.96
CA SER A 461 -11.80 7.54 8.55
C SER A 461 -10.88 8.71 8.26
N VAL A 462 -10.22 8.68 7.10
CA VAL A 462 -9.42 9.78 6.57
C VAL A 462 -10.28 10.85 5.89
N SER A 463 -11.56 10.55 5.64
CA SER A 463 -12.51 11.46 5.02
C SER A 463 -12.66 12.77 5.77
N THR A 464 -12.74 13.86 5.02
CA THR A 464 -12.85 15.24 5.53
C THR A 464 -14.26 15.81 5.34
N ASP A 465 -15.10 15.16 4.53
CA ASP A 465 -16.37 15.70 4.05
C ASP A 465 -17.54 15.48 5.04
N SER A 466 -17.51 14.36 5.77
CA SER A 466 -18.62 13.88 6.60
C SER A 466 -18.12 13.09 7.79
N THR A 467 -18.91 13.15 8.87
CA THR A 467 -18.76 12.27 10.04
C THR A 467 -20.05 11.53 10.35
N ASP A 468 -21.04 11.63 9.46
CA ASP A 468 -22.31 10.92 9.60
C ASP A 468 -22.04 9.44 9.43
N ARG A 469 -22.60 8.61 10.31
CA ARG A 469 -22.23 7.19 10.36
C ARG A 469 -23.35 6.36 9.77
N ALA A 470 -23.10 5.73 8.65
CA ALA A 470 -24.01 4.75 8.06
C ALA A 470 -23.25 3.65 7.34
N ILE A 471 -23.85 2.47 7.19
CA ILE A 471 -23.22 1.43 6.36
C ILE A 471 -23.30 1.80 4.88
N LEU A 472 -24.43 2.32 4.40
CA LEU A 472 -24.56 2.89 3.06
C LEU A 472 -24.94 4.36 3.16
N ARG A 473 -24.24 5.21 2.42
CA ARG A 473 -24.59 6.62 2.22
C ARG A 473 -25.02 6.82 0.77
N LEU A 474 -26.26 7.22 0.57
CA LEU A 474 -26.83 7.45 -0.77
C LEU A 474 -27.14 8.93 -0.90
N ARG A 475 -26.42 9.64 -1.77
CA ARG A 475 -26.49 11.10 -1.84
C ARG A 475 -27.07 11.59 -3.17
N GLU A 476 -26.84 12.85 -3.45
CA GLU A 476 -27.44 13.55 -4.57
C GLU A 476 -27.12 12.89 -5.92
N GLY A 477 -28.13 12.77 -6.77
CA GLY A 477 -27.90 12.19 -8.09
C GLY A 477 -27.82 10.67 -8.12
N THR A 478 -28.10 10.00 -7.01
CA THR A 478 -28.15 8.53 -6.91
C THR A 478 -29.54 7.99 -7.18
N GLY A 479 -29.63 7.15 -8.20
CA GLY A 479 -30.71 6.20 -8.42
C GLY A 479 -30.25 4.78 -8.10
N GLY A 480 -30.77 3.81 -8.81
CA GLY A 480 -30.27 2.44 -8.77
C GLY A 480 -31.28 1.42 -8.27
N MET A 481 -30.83 0.18 -8.21
CA MET A 481 -31.62 -0.96 -7.76
C MET A 481 -30.82 -1.78 -6.77
N PHE A 482 -31.36 -1.95 -5.57
CA PHE A 482 -30.70 -2.61 -4.46
C PHE A 482 -31.61 -3.71 -3.92
N GLY A 483 -31.18 -4.97 -4.05
CA GLY A 483 -31.96 -6.15 -3.64
C GLY A 483 -31.09 -7.26 -3.09
N ASN A 484 -31.69 -8.21 -2.36
CA ASN A 484 -30.94 -9.31 -1.74
C ASN A 484 -29.73 -8.86 -0.90
N MET A 485 -29.84 -7.73 -0.20
CA MET A 485 -28.77 -7.19 0.64
C MET A 485 -28.93 -7.57 2.11
N ILE A 486 -27.80 -7.73 2.79
CA ILE A 486 -27.67 -7.87 4.23
C ILE A 486 -26.69 -6.80 4.72
N LEU A 487 -27.12 -5.97 5.67
CA LEU A 487 -26.30 -5.00 6.39
C LEU A 487 -26.27 -5.43 7.85
N VAL A 488 -25.09 -5.68 8.41
CA VAL A 488 -24.93 -6.12 9.81
C VAL A 488 -23.95 -5.24 10.56
N ASN A 489 -23.97 -5.34 11.89
CA ASN A 489 -23.15 -4.55 12.80
C ASN A 489 -23.40 -3.04 12.64
N ILE A 490 -24.67 -2.67 12.42
CA ILE A 490 -25.08 -1.29 12.28
C ILE A 490 -24.90 -0.57 13.61
N ASP A 491 -23.99 0.42 13.63
CA ASP A 491 -23.81 1.28 14.80
C ASP A 491 -24.89 2.37 14.88
N ASP A 492 -25.06 3.17 13.82
CA ASP A 492 -25.94 4.36 13.83
C ASP A 492 -27.08 4.26 12.82
N ALA A 493 -26.77 4.10 11.54
CA ALA A 493 -27.76 3.86 10.48
C ALA A 493 -27.31 2.75 9.51
N GLY A 494 -28.26 1.93 9.06
CA GLY A 494 -28.03 1.01 7.95
C GLY A 494 -27.83 1.78 6.66
N ILE A 495 -28.85 2.58 6.29
CA ILE A 495 -28.80 3.48 5.13
C ILE A 495 -29.04 4.92 5.58
N LEU A 496 -28.09 5.79 5.28
CA LEU A 496 -28.27 7.24 5.26
C LEU A 496 -28.66 7.68 3.85
N GLN A 497 -29.70 8.50 3.75
CA GLN A 497 -30.02 9.21 2.53
C GLN A 497 -30.11 10.71 2.77
N ASN A 498 -29.23 11.47 2.11
CA ASN A 498 -29.06 12.92 2.22
C ASN A 498 -28.94 13.57 0.83
N ASP A 499 -28.98 14.92 0.79
CA ASP A 499 -28.79 15.75 -0.41
C ASP A 499 -29.69 15.43 -1.62
N CYS A 500 -30.83 14.86 -1.31
CA CYS A 500 -31.85 14.43 -2.26
C CYS A 500 -32.36 15.49 -3.22
N SER A 501 -32.65 15.05 -4.45
CA SER A 501 -33.28 15.88 -5.47
C SER A 501 -34.63 15.29 -5.94
N ASN A 502 -34.92 15.41 -7.23
CA ASN A 502 -36.17 15.02 -7.87
C ASN A 502 -36.27 13.54 -8.26
N GLU A 503 -35.35 12.68 -7.84
CA GLU A 503 -35.43 11.24 -8.09
C GLU A 503 -36.67 10.62 -7.45
N VAL A 504 -37.25 9.62 -8.12
CA VAL A 504 -38.34 8.83 -7.54
C VAL A 504 -37.75 7.78 -6.61
N ARG A 505 -38.01 7.89 -5.31
CA ARG A 505 -37.64 6.87 -4.32
C ARG A 505 -38.80 5.90 -4.13
N THR A 506 -38.52 4.61 -4.23
CA THR A 506 -39.57 3.58 -4.13
C THR A 506 -39.06 2.29 -3.51
N GLN A 507 -39.98 1.53 -2.92
CA GLN A 507 -39.78 0.15 -2.50
C GLN A 507 -40.77 -0.81 -3.22
N ASP A 508 -41.48 -0.30 -4.23
CA ASP A 508 -42.41 -1.05 -5.08
C ASP A 508 -42.31 -0.54 -6.52
N LEU A 509 -41.57 -1.26 -7.36
CA LEU A 509 -41.38 -0.93 -8.77
C LEU A 509 -42.69 -0.94 -9.57
N SER A 510 -43.72 -1.68 -9.12
CA SER A 510 -45.01 -1.73 -9.81
C SER A 510 -45.80 -0.41 -9.70
N SER A 511 -45.45 0.41 -8.71
CA SER A 511 -46.02 1.75 -8.52
C SER A 511 -45.35 2.84 -9.37
N VAL A 512 -44.20 2.54 -9.98
CA VAL A 512 -43.42 3.50 -10.75
C VAL A 512 -43.90 3.53 -12.21
N SER A 513 -44.06 4.74 -12.75
CA SER A 513 -44.49 4.90 -14.15
C SER A 513 -43.47 4.30 -15.13
N ALA A 514 -43.95 3.75 -16.24
CA ALA A 514 -43.08 3.17 -17.27
C ALA A 514 -42.04 4.17 -17.82
N SER A 515 -42.36 5.46 -17.89
CA SER A 515 -41.42 6.49 -18.33
C SER A 515 -40.25 6.66 -17.37
N VAL A 516 -40.50 6.68 -16.06
CA VAL A 516 -39.45 6.80 -15.03
C VAL A 516 -38.58 5.54 -14.99
N LEU A 517 -39.20 4.36 -15.12
CA LEU A 517 -38.46 3.10 -15.24
C LEU A 517 -37.54 3.11 -16.46
N SER A 518 -38.04 3.59 -17.62
CA SER A 518 -37.25 3.64 -18.86
C SER A 518 -36.12 4.67 -18.82
N SER A 519 -36.28 5.76 -18.07
CA SER A 519 -35.26 6.80 -17.94
C SER A 519 -34.27 6.53 -16.80
N ARG A 520 -34.47 5.45 -16.03
CA ARG A 520 -33.65 5.11 -14.85
C ARG A 520 -33.56 6.27 -13.85
N ASP A 521 -34.66 7.02 -13.68
CA ASP A 521 -34.74 8.19 -12.79
C ASP A 521 -35.41 7.84 -11.45
N TYR A 522 -34.93 6.76 -10.84
CA TYR A 522 -35.47 6.25 -9.58
C TYR A 522 -34.39 5.59 -8.73
N LEU A 523 -34.62 5.57 -7.41
CA LEU A 523 -33.89 4.80 -6.43
C LEU A 523 -34.82 3.73 -5.87
N PHE A 524 -34.47 2.47 -6.06
CA PHE A 524 -35.18 1.33 -5.49
C PHE A 524 -34.32 0.59 -4.47
N VAL A 525 -34.77 0.57 -3.22
CA VAL A 525 -34.21 -0.32 -2.19
C VAL A 525 -35.29 -1.30 -1.74
N SER A 526 -35.02 -2.59 -1.94
CA SER A 526 -35.97 -3.64 -1.60
C SER A 526 -36.39 -3.57 -0.13
N PRO A 527 -37.70 -3.66 0.18
CA PRO A 527 -38.17 -3.72 1.56
C PRO A 527 -37.79 -5.05 2.23
N ASN A 528 -37.28 -6.03 1.47
CA ASN A 528 -36.80 -7.30 1.98
C ASN A 528 -35.34 -7.24 2.47
N THR A 529 -34.61 -6.14 2.22
CA THR A 529 -33.24 -5.95 2.74
C THR A 529 -33.19 -6.22 4.24
N ILE A 530 -32.22 -7.04 4.67
CA ILE A 530 -32.00 -7.31 6.09
C ILE A 530 -31.01 -6.28 6.63
N MET A 531 -31.35 -5.67 7.76
CA MET A 531 -30.52 -4.69 8.45
C MET A 531 -30.51 -5.03 9.93
N ASP A 532 -29.35 -5.37 10.49
CA ASP A 532 -29.21 -5.82 11.89
C ASP A 532 -28.08 -5.07 12.60
N GLY A 533 -28.33 -4.68 13.85
CA GLY A 533 -27.37 -3.95 14.68
C GLY A 533 -28.07 -3.09 15.74
N ARG A 534 -27.29 -2.27 16.46
CA ARG A 534 -27.79 -1.39 17.50
C ARG A 534 -28.44 -0.09 17.00
N GLY A 535 -28.09 0.32 15.78
CA GLY A 535 -28.56 1.56 15.17
C GLY A 535 -29.95 1.45 14.54
N SER A 536 -30.32 2.47 13.78
CA SER A 536 -31.55 2.53 12.99
C SER A 536 -31.37 1.86 11.63
N THR A 537 -32.44 1.35 11.02
CA THR A 537 -32.37 0.83 9.64
C THR A 537 -32.14 1.96 8.64
N TYR A 538 -32.82 3.09 8.83
CA TYR A 538 -32.76 4.25 7.93
C TYR A 538 -32.59 5.56 8.70
N SER A 539 -31.66 6.39 8.25
CA SER A 539 -31.59 7.82 8.53
C SER A 539 -31.92 8.58 7.25
N ILE A 540 -33.08 9.23 7.21
CA ILE A 540 -33.59 9.90 6.00
C ILE A 540 -33.69 11.39 6.28
N GLU A 541 -32.93 12.19 5.54
CA GLU A 541 -33.00 13.65 5.64
C GLU A 541 -34.30 14.22 5.07
N VAL A 542 -34.60 15.46 5.44
CA VAL A 542 -35.79 16.17 4.95
C VAL A 542 -35.70 16.35 3.44
N GLY A 543 -36.71 15.88 2.70
CA GLY A 543 -36.72 15.89 1.23
C GLY A 543 -36.24 14.58 0.58
N CYS A 544 -35.77 13.62 1.38
CA CYS A 544 -35.36 12.28 0.94
C CYS A 544 -36.43 11.20 1.14
N GLU A 545 -37.68 11.56 1.42
CA GLU A 545 -38.68 10.58 1.82
C GLU A 545 -39.00 9.57 0.69
N GLY A 546 -39.23 8.31 1.07
CA GLY A 546 -39.63 7.24 0.13
C GLY A 546 -39.11 5.86 0.51
N LEU A 547 -38.01 5.80 1.27
CA LEU A 547 -37.48 4.57 1.87
C LEU A 547 -37.86 4.52 3.36
N SER A 548 -38.45 3.41 3.81
CA SER A 548 -38.91 3.31 5.20
C SER A 548 -39.03 1.88 5.76
N GLN A 549 -38.93 0.86 4.91
CA GLN A 549 -39.09 -0.54 5.31
C GLN A 549 -37.82 -1.32 5.04
N ALA A 550 -37.35 -2.03 6.07
CA ALA A 550 -36.35 -3.07 5.98
C ALA A 550 -36.75 -4.17 6.97
N ARG A 551 -36.13 -5.34 6.84
CA ARG A 551 -36.29 -6.45 7.78
C ARG A 551 -35.23 -6.30 8.87
N ASP A 552 -35.63 -5.70 9.98
CA ASP A 552 -34.84 -5.56 11.20
C ASP A 552 -34.84 -6.89 11.99
N VAL A 553 -33.96 -7.81 11.57
CA VAL A 553 -33.82 -9.17 12.11
C VAL A 553 -32.40 -9.69 11.91
N ASP A 554 -31.90 -10.48 12.87
CA ASP A 554 -30.65 -11.24 12.72
C ASP A 554 -30.70 -12.13 11.45
N PRO A 555 -29.79 -11.93 10.47
CA PRO A 555 -29.75 -12.73 9.25
C PRO A 555 -29.48 -14.23 9.48
N GLY A 556 -28.84 -14.59 10.61
CA GLY A 556 -28.42 -15.94 10.95
C GLY A 556 -27.01 -16.29 10.46
N LEU A 557 -26.12 -15.31 10.32
CA LEU A 557 -24.71 -15.54 9.94
C LEU A 557 -24.04 -16.45 10.99
N ARG A 558 -23.17 -17.38 10.56
CA ARG A 558 -22.57 -18.40 11.45
C ARG A 558 -21.65 -17.81 12.51
N LEU A 559 -20.69 -16.97 12.10
CA LEU A 559 -19.76 -16.31 13.00
C LEU A 559 -19.36 -14.95 12.44
N MET A 560 -20.05 -13.92 12.91
CA MET A 560 -19.76 -12.55 12.52
C MET A 560 -19.79 -11.66 13.78
N PRO A 561 -18.64 -11.41 14.43
CA PRO A 561 -18.57 -10.55 15.62
C PRO A 561 -19.04 -9.13 15.33
N THR A 562 -19.63 -8.47 16.33
CA THR A 562 -20.15 -7.10 16.17
C THR A 562 -19.05 -6.04 16.07
N ASP A 563 -17.87 -6.35 16.58
CA ASP A 563 -16.64 -5.54 16.52
C ASP A 563 -15.68 -6.00 15.42
N ALA A 564 -16.20 -6.65 14.37
CA ALA A 564 -15.44 -7.13 13.23
C ALA A 564 -14.46 -6.08 12.69
N GLY A 565 -13.19 -6.45 12.69
CA GLY A 565 -12.06 -5.63 12.25
C GLY A 565 -10.84 -6.49 11.89
N GLU A 566 -9.76 -5.83 11.52
CA GLU A 566 -8.49 -6.44 11.08
C GLU A 566 -7.93 -7.49 12.07
N ASP A 567 -8.10 -7.25 13.37
CA ASP A 567 -7.61 -8.11 14.46
C ASP A 567 -8.51 -9.31 14.78
N THR A 568 -9.63 -9.46 14.07
CA THR A 568 -10.57 -10.55 14.35
C THR A 568 -9.93 -11.89 13.96
N ALA A 569 -9.83 -12.81 14.92
CA ALA A 569 -9.10 -14.05 14.70
C ALA A 569 -9.73 -14.97 13.64
N PHE A 570 -11.06 -14.96 13.51
CA PHE A 570 -11.77 -15.82 12.57
C PHE A 570 -13.20 -15.33 12.28
N PHE A 571 -13.65 -15.54 11.04
CA PHE A 571 -14.95 -15.18 10.51
C PHE A 571 -15.60 -16.37 9.80
N ASP A 572 -16.93 -16.42 9.86
CA ASP A 572 -17.75 -17.28 9.01
C ASP A 572 -19.00 -16.47 8.57
N PRO A 573 -18.93 -15.80 7.41
CA PRO A 573 -20.00 -14.94 6.91
C PRO A 573 -21.10 -15.75 6.19
N THR A 574 -21.08 -17.07 6.24
CA THR A 574 -22.12 -17.91 5.64
C THR A 574 -23.38 -17.93 6.49
N THR A 575 -24.50 -18.30 5.86
CA THR A 575 -25.77 -18.49 6.56
C THR A 575 -26.30 -19.90 6.31
N PRO A 576 -26.65 -20.70 7.33
CA PRO A 576 -27.30 -21.99 7.12
C PRO A 576 -28.73 -21.80 6.56
N PRO A 577 -29.27 -22.69 5.71
CA PRO A 577 -30.57 -22.51 5.09
C PRO A 577 -31.72 -22.57 6.09
N SER A 578 -31.52 -23.30 7.18
CA SER A 578 -32.47 -23.43 8.27
C SER A 578 -31.78 -23.41 9.62
N THR A 579 -32.46 -22.86 10.62
CA THR A 579 -32.17 -23.12 12.02
C THR A 579 -32.22 -24.64 12.27
N GLY A 580 -31.51 -25.15 13.29
CA GLY A 580 -31.53 -26.57 13.67
C GLY A 580 -32.91 -27.15 14.04
N THR A 581 -33.97 -26.35 13.94
CA THR A 581 -35.38 -26.71 14.13
C THR A 581 -36.17 -26.86 12.81
N GLY A 582 -35.53 -26.68 11.65
CA GLY A 582 -36.15 -26.80 10.33
C GLY A 582 -36.87 -25.54 9.83
N VAL A 583 -36.79 -24.43 10.57
CA VAL A 583 -37.29 -23.11 10.13
C VAL A 583 -36.19 -22.42 9.33
N ALA A 584 -36.52 -21.92 8.14
CA ALA A 584 -35.57 -21.17 7.29
C ALA A 584 -34.96 -19.98 8.04
N THR A 585 -33.67 -19.74 7.86
CA THR A 585 -33.04 -18.52 8.38
C THR A 585 -33.56 -17.28 7.66
N PRO A 586 -33.51 -16.09 8.28
CA PRO A 586 -33.99 -14.87 7.63
C PRO A 586 -33.36 -14.61 6.26
N ALA A 587 -32.07 -14.90 6.06
CA ALA A 587 -31.39 -14.77 4.78
C ALA A 587 -31.94 -15.71 3.67
N PHE A 588 -32.58 -16.84 4.01
CA PHE A 588 -33.13 -17.81 3.05
C PHE A 588 -34.66 -17.75 2.91
N SER A 589 -35.31 -16.81 3.60
CA SER A 589 -36.78 -16.82 3.75
C SER A 589 -37.53 -15.97 2.72
N VAL A 590 -37.03 -14.77 2.41
CA VAL A 590 -37.67 -13.82 1.48
C VAL A 590 -36.60 -13.21 0.58
N VAL A 591 -36.34 -13.88 -0.54
CA VAL A 591 -35.30 -13.50 -1.51
C VAL A 591 -35.95 -12.84 -2.70
N ASP A 592 -35.45 -11.67 -3.07
CA ASP A 592 -35.89 -10.91 -4.23
C ASP A 592 -35.55 -11.65 -5.53
N GLN A 593 -36.42 -11.49 -6.52
CA GLN A 593 -36.07 -11.87 -7.89
C GLN A 593 -35.07 -10.86 -8.43
N VAL A 594 -33.95 -11.36 -8.96
CA VAL A 594 -33.00 -10.55 -9.70
C VAL A 594 -33.58 -10.23 -11.10
N PRO A 595 -33.09 -9.18 -11.79
CA PRO A 595 -33.46 -8.94 -13.18
C PRO A 595 -33.21 -10.19 -14.05
N ASP A 596 -34.16 -10.50 -14.94
CA ASP A 596 -34.06 -11.62 -15.88
C ASP A 596 -33.16 -11.22 -17.07
N ASP A 597 -31.84 -11.30 -16.83
CA ASP A 597 -30.79 -10.99 -17.81
C ASP A 597 -29.65 -12.03 -17.78
N ASP A 598 -28.57 -11.77 -18.53
CA ASP A 598 -27.40 -12.65 -18.65
C ASP A 598 -26.33 -12.41 -17.60
N PHE A 599 -26.51 -11.42 -16.72
CA PHE A 599 -25.52 -11.03 -15.72
C PHE A 599 -25.91 -11.52 -14.32
N PHE A 600 -27.13 -11.22 -13.88
CA PHE A 600 -27.55 -11.56 -12.53
C PHE A 600 -27.90 -13.05 -12.40
N GLU A 601 -27.30 -13.70 -11.41
CA GLU A 601 -27.60 -15.07 -11.03
C GLU A 601 -28.64 -15.10 -9.91
N GLN A 602 -29.79 -15.73 -10.13
CA GLN A 602 -30.74 -15.94 -9.06
C GLN A 602 -30.18 -16.92 -8.02
N ARG A 603 -30.14 -16.51 -6.76
CA ARG A 603 -29.84 -17.38 -5.61
C ARG A 603 -31.08 -17.56 -4.72
N ASP A 604 -31.03 -18.58 -3.86
CA ASP A 604 -32.05 -18.87 -2.86
C ASP A 604 -31.72 -18.26 -1.48
N TYR A 605 -30.72 -17.38 -1.43
CA TYR A 605 -30.32 -16.61 -0.25
C TYR A 605 -30.10 -15.13 -0.56
N MET A 606 -30.19 -14.31 0.48
CA MET A 606 -29.75 -12.92 0.53
C MET A 606 -28.30 -12.82 1.00
N GLY A 607 -27.63 -11.71 0.70
CA GLY A 607 -26.23 -11.50 1.05
C GLY A 607 -25.27 -12.05 0.00
N ALA A 608 -23.97 -11.89 0.26
CA ALA A 608 -22.90 -12.31 -0.63
C ALA A 608 -22.60 -13.83 -0.58
N PHE A 609 -22.97 -14.51 0.51
CA PHE A 609 -22.57 -15.89 0.79
C PHE A 609 -23.77 -16.78 1.10
N GLY A 610 -23.79 -17.97 0.49
CA GLY A 610 -24.76 -19.02 0.80
C GLY A 610 -24.32 -19.89 1.97
N ASP A 611 -24.90 -21.09 2.09
CA ASP A 611 -24.56 -22.04 3.16
C ASP A 611 -23.13 -22.59 3.08
N SER A 612 -22.70 -22.88 1.86
CA SER A 612 -21.40 -23.48 1.56
C SER A 612 -20.63 -22.71 0.48
N ASP A 613 -21.11 -21.53 0.12
CA ASP A 613 -20.54 -20.70 -0.94
C ASP A 613 -19.76 -19.54 -0.29
N VAL A 614 -18.49 -19.80 0.02
CA VAL A 614 -17.53 -18.82 0.52
C VAL A 614 -16.55 -18.53 -0.61
N TRP A 615 -16.99 -17.81 -1.63
CA TRP A 615 -16.18 -17.55 -2.83
C TRP A 615 -14.88 -16.77 -2.56
N ILE A 616 -14.75 -16.10 -1.41
CA ILE A 616 -13.48 -15.49 -0.96
C ILE A 616 -12.50 -16.49 -0.33
N ALA A 617 -12.90 -17.74 -0.09
CA ALA A 617 -12.01 -18.75 0.46
C ALA A 617 -10.94 -19.16 -0.57
N GLY A 618 -9.72 -19.44 -0.08
CA GLY A 618 -8.60 -19.91 -0.89
C GLY A 618 -7.81 -18.83 -1.63
N TRP A 619 -8.35 -17.61 -1.77
CA TRP A 619 -7.68 -16.53 -2.49
C TRP A 619 -7.90 -15.13 -1.92
N SER A 620 -8.67 -14.87 -0.88
CA SER A 620 -8.68 -13.52 -0.25
C SER A 620 -7.53 -13.33 0.73
N LEU A 621 -7.34 -12.10 1.19
CA LEU A 621 -6.53 -11.75 2.35
C LEU A 621 -6.93 -12.56 3.58
N LEU A 622 -8.24 -12.66 3.86
CA LEU A 622 -8.74 -13.43 5.01
C LEU A 622 -8.41 -14.93 4.86
N ALA A 623 -8.39 -15.45 3.64
CA ALA A 623 -7.96 -16.82 3.38
C ALA A 623 -6.46 -17.02 3.65
N GLU A 624 -5.59 -16.10 3.20
CA GLU A 624 -4.15 -16.17 3.47
C GLU A 624 -3.81 -16.07 4.96
N SER A 625 -4.56 -15.24 5.68
CA SER A 625 -4.42 -15.07 7.12
C SER A 625 -5.08 -16.19 7.94
N ASN A 626 -5.70 -17.20 7.31
CA ASN A 626 -6.50 -18.24 7.98
C ASN A 626 -7.62 -17.68 8.89
N GLN A 627 -8.18 -16.54 8.52
CA GLN A 627 -9.24 -15.83 9.23
C GLN A 627 -10.64 -16.17 8.71
N ILE A 628 -10.78 -17.02 7.70
CA ILE A 628 -12.10 -17.39 7.16
C ILE A 628 -12.25 -18.90 6.98
N ALA A 629 -13.49 -19.37 7.12
CA ALA A 629 -13.84 -20.76 6.88
C ALA A 629 -13.47 -21.22 5.45
N SER A 630 -12.75 -22.33 5.35
CA SER A 630 -12.57 -23.07 4.10
C SER A 630 -13.64 -24.16 4.01
N VAL A 631 -14.26 -24.30 2.83
CA VAL A 631 -15.12 -25.45 2.55
C VAL A 631 -14.29 -26.44 1.74
N ASP A 632 -13.78 -27.49 2.40
CA ASP A 632 -13.26 -28.65 1.67
C ASP A 632 -14.41 -29.25 0.84
N GLY A 633 -14.38 -29.04 -0.47
CA GLY A 633 -15.40 -29.49 -1.40
C GLY A 633 -15.58 -31.02 -1.35
N GLY A 634 -16.78 -31.45 -0.94
CA GLY A 634 -17.19 -32.85 -1.02
C GLY A 634 -17.30 -33.35 -2.46
N GLY A 635 -16.39 -34.26 -2.84
CA GLY A 635 -16.54 -35.15 -4.00
C GLY A 635 -17.23 -36.46 -3.59
N GLY A 636 -18.37 -36.76 -4.21
CA GLY A 636 -19.26 -37.86 -3.83
C GLY A 636 -18.77 -39.29 -4.13
N GLY A 637 -19.08 -40.19 -3.20
CA GLY A 637 -19.85 -41.41 -3.45
C GLY A 637 -19.27 -42.49 -4.37
N GLY A 638 -18.58 -43.46 -3.76
CA GLY A 638 -18.33 -44.78 -4.36
C GLY A 638 -17.84 -45.77 -3.30
N GLY A 639 -18.76 -46.30 -2.49
CA GLY A 639 -18.45 -47.31 -1.48
C GLY A 639 -18.09 -48.67 -2.11
N GLY A 640 -17.10 -49.34 -1.50
CA GLY A 640 -16.73 -50.72 -1.77
C GLY A 640 -15.35 -51.07 -1.19
N ASP A 641 -15.33 -51.31 0.12
CA ASP A 641 -14.48 -52.24 0.90
C ASP A 641 -13.08 -52.63 0.35
N ASP A 642 -12.02 -52.20 1.02
CA ASP A 642 -11.21 -53.04 1.93
C ASP A 642 -9.83 -52.41 2.26
N ASP A 643 -9.49 -52.51 3.55
CA ASP A 643 -8.17 -52.52 4.20
C ASP A 643 -7.28 -51.26 4.32
N ASP A 644 -7.20 -50.82 5.59
CA ASP A 644 -6.00 -50.42 6.35
C ASP A 644 -5.01 -49.39 5.76
N ASN A 645 -5.04 -48.18 6.34
CA ASN A 645 -3.83 -47.53 6.87
C ASN A 645 -4.16 -46.37 7.82
N ASP A 646 -4.30 -46.73 9.10
CA ASP A 646 -4.00 -45.84 10.23
C ASP A 646 -2.54 -45.39 10.13
N ASP A 647 -2.26 -44.09 9.92
CA ASP A 647 -1.00 -43.45 10.37
C ASP A 647 -0.89 -41.91 10.18
N LEU A 648 -1.83 -41.22 9.51
CA LEU A 648 -1.65 -39.77 9.23
C LEU A 648 -2.34 -38.79 10.21
N VAL A 649 -3.15 -39.29 11.15
CA VAL A 649 -3.89 -38.43 12.10
C VAL A 649 -3.09 -38.16 13.40
N ILE A 650 -2.02 -38.92 13.65
CA ILE A 650 -1.21 -38.80 14.88
C ILE A 650 -0.12 -37.71 14.75
N GLY A 651 0.25 -37.30 13.53
CA GLY A 651 1.22 -36.22 13.30
C GLY A 651 0.72 -34.81 13.65
N LEU A 652 -0.59 -34.55 13.50
CA LEU A 652 -1.18 -33.22 13.73
C LEU A 652 -1.34 -32.89 15.23
N ALA A 653 -1.59 -33.90 16.07
CA ALA A 653 -1.72 -33.72 17.53
C ALA A 653 -0.40 -33.34 18.22
N VAL A 654 0.74 -33.73 17.63
CA VAL A 654 2.08 -33.38 18.13
C VAL A 654 2.43 -31.91 17.79
N GLY A 655 1.96 -31.39 16.65
CA GLY A 655 2.12 -29.98 16.28
C GLY A 655 1.33 -29.02 17.19
N LEU A 656 0.11 -29.39 17.59
CA LEU A 656 -0.72 -28.62 18.53
C LEU A 656 -0.05 -28.43 19.91
N THR A 657 0.76 -29.40 20.32
CA THR A 657 1.52 -29.35 21.58
C THR A 657 2.70 -28.36 21.51
N LEU A 658 3.28 -28.16 20.33
CA LEU A 658 4.35 -27.18 20.09
C LEU A 658 3.81 -25.73 20.05
N PHE A 659 2.59 -25.56 19.55
CA PHE A 659 1.87 -24.28 19.48
C PHE A 659 1.58 -23.70 20.89
N PHE A 660 1.15 -24.53 21.84
CA PHE A 660 0.92 -24.08 23.23
C PHE A 660 2.21 -23.72 23.99
N VAL A 661 3.34 -24.34 23.65
CA VAL A 661 4.65 -24.04 24.27
C VAL A 661 5.18 -22.68 23.78
N ILE A 662 4.96 -22.33 22.51
CA ILE A 662 5.32 -21.00 21.97
C ILE A 662 4.46 -19.90 22.59
N LEU A 663 3.17 -20.15 22.84
CA LEU A 663 2.29 -19.24 23.60
C LEU A 663 2.79 -18.98 25.03
N CYS A 664 3.34 -19.99 25.73
CA CYS A 664 3.99 -19.79 27.02
C CYS A 664 5.25 -18.91 26.94
N ILE A 665 6.01 -18.97 25.83
CA ILE A 665 7.21 -18.14 25.61
C ILE A 665 6.83 -16.70 25.30
N MET A 666 5.78 -16.46 24.50
CA MET A 666 5.28 -15.11 24.23
C MET A 666 4.72 -14.44 25.50
N ALA A 667 4.01 -15.18 26.36
CA ALA A 667 3.53 -14.64 27.65
C ALA A 667 4.68 -14.27 28.62
N LEU A 668 5.77 -15.05 28.60
CA LEU A 668 7.00 -14.76 29.36
C LEU A 668 7.75 -13.52 28.81
N TYR A 669 7.73 -13.30 27.48
CA TYR A 669 8.32 -12.12 26.85
C TYR A 669 7.54 -10.83 27.20
N SER A 670 6.21 -10.90 27.21
CA SER A 670 5.34 -9.80 27.64
C SER A 670 5.54 -9.42 29.11
N PHE A 671 5.73 -10.40 30.01
CA PHE A 671 6.03 -10.16 31.43
C PHE A 671 7.41 -9.48 31.65
N CYS A 672 8.35 -9.66 30.72
CA CYS A 672 9.66 -9.00 30.73
C CYS A 672 9.60 -7.56 30.18
N ARG A 673 8.85 -7.29 29.11
CA ARG A 673 8.64 -5.90 28.64
C ARG A 673 7.92 -5.04 29.67
N ILE A 674 6.94 -5.58 30.40
CA ILE A 674 6.28 -4.87 31.51
C ILE A 674 7.28 -4.46 32.61
N LYS A 675 8.31 -5.29 32.90
CA LYS A 675 9.40 -4.92 33.83
C LYS A 675 10.31 -3.80 33.28
N GLN A 676 10.53 -3.72 31.97
CA GLN A 676 11.27 -2.62 31.34
C GLN A 676 10.49 -1.31 31.39
N TYR A 677 9.18 -1.33 31.08
CA TYR A 677 8.34 -0.13 31.15
C TYR A 677 8.23 0.44 32.58
N LYS A 678 8.18 -0.43 33.61
CA LYS A 678 8.15 0.03 35.01
C LYS A 678 9.48 0.69 35.45
N ALA A 679 10.62 0.21 34.95
CA ALA A 679 11.93 0.80 35.25
C ALA A 679 12.17 2.13 34.49
N GLN A 680 11.62 2.29 33.29
CA GLN A 680 11.62 3.59 32.60
C GLN A 680 10.73 4.62 33.30
N TYR A 681 9.58 4.19 33.84
CA TYR A 681 8.70 5.06 34.62
C TYR A 681 9.36 5.56 35.93
N GLU A 682 10.08 4.69 36.66
CA GLU A 682 10.85 5.07 37.86
C GLU A 682 11.98 6.08 37.56
N ASN A 683 12.58 6.04 36.36
CA ASN A 683 13.58 7.02 35.92
C ASN A 683 12.97 8.36 35.49
N LEU A 684 11.78 8.35 34.87
CA LEU A 684 11.05 9.59 34.55
C LEU A 684 10.62 10.34 35.83
N GLN A 685 10.17 9.62 36.86
CA GLN A 685 9.77 10.23 38.13
C GLN A 685 10.96 10.89 38.86
N LEU A 686 12.14 10.25 38.80
CA LEU A 686 13.40 10.77 39.35
C LEU A 686 13.97 11.99 38.60
N SER A 687 13.64 12.13 37.30
CA SER A 687 13.95 13.33 36.51
C SER A 687 13.03 14.50 36.87
N TYR A 688 11.74 14.22 37.03
CA TYR A 688 10.72 15.20 37.39
C TYR A 688 10.96 15.82 38.78
N ASP A 689 11.33 15.00 39.77
CA ASP A 689 11.59 15.47 41.15
C ASP A 689 12.89 16.31 41.28
N LYS A 690 13.82 16.19 40.33
CA LYS A 690 15.04 17.02 40.27
C LYS A 690 14.80 18.39 39.64
N GLU A 691 13.83 18.50 38.72
CA GLU A 691 13.46 19.75 38.05
C GLU A 691 12.67 20.68 38.98
N GLN A 692 11.92 20.14 39.95
CA GLN A 692 11.21 20.93 40.96
C GLN A 692 12.09 21.46 42.11
N ALA A 693 13.38 21.09 42.16
CA ALA A 693 14.30 21.46 43.26
C ALA A 693 15.20 22.68 42.95
N GLN A 694 14.95 23.42 41.87
CA GLN A 694 15.71 24.64 41.53
C GLN A 694 15.05 25.86 42.21
N PRO A 695 15.70 26.55 43.18
CA PRO A 695 15.10 27.71 43.82
C PRO A 695 15.24 28.96 42.93
N ASP A 696 14.10 29.62 42.70
CA ASP A 696 13.97 30.92 42.04
C ASP A 696 14.94 31.96 42.64
N LEU A 697 15.93 32.36 41.83
CA LEU A 697 16.66 33.61 42.00
C LEU A 697 16.11 34.61 40.97
N GLU A 698 15.14 35.42 41.36
CA GLU A 698 15.09 36.85 41.02
C GLU A 698 13.95 37.57 41.75
N GLY A 699 14.30 38.55 42.58
CA GLY A 699 13.34 39.38 43.30
C GLY A 699 13.93 40.30 44.37
N GLY A 700 14.61 41.37 43.95
CA GLY A 700 14.60 42.65 44.70
C GLY A 700 15.83 43.07 45.52
N VAL A 701 16.50 44.10 44.97
CA VAL A 701 17.22 45.26 45.54
C VAL A 701 18.65 45.40 45.02
#